data_AF-A0A8C9UJ79-F1
#
_entry.id   AF-A0A8C9UJ79-F1
#
_cell.length_a   1.000
_cell.length_b   1.000
_cell.length_c   1.000
_cell.angle_alpha   90.00
_cell.angle_beta   90.00
_cell.angle_gamma   90.00
#
_symmetry.space_group_name_H-M   'P 1'
#
loop_
_entity.id
_entity.type
_entity.pdbx_description
1 polymer ?
#
loop_
_entity_poly.entity_id
_entity_poly.type
_entity_poly.pdbx_seq_one_letter_code
_entity_poly.pdbx_strand_id
1 'polypeptide(L)'
;MANLLKTVVTGCSCPLFSNLGSYKVLPGKKDVLRTFHTHQALWCKAPEKPGIPYKQLTVGVPKEVFQNEKRVALSPAGVQALVKQGFNVVVESGAGEASKFSDDHYRAAGAQIQGAKEVLASDLVVKVRAPMVNPTLGVHEADLLKTSGTLISFIYPAQNPDLLNKLSKRKTTVLAMDQVPRVTIAQGYDALSSMANIAGYKAVVLAANHFGRFFTGQITAAGKVPPAKILIVGGGVAGLASAGAAKSMGAIVRGFDTRAAALEQFKSLGAEPLEVDLKESGEGQGGYAKEMSKEFIEAEMKLFAQQCKEVDILISTALIPGGFLVTQRMLDMFKRPTDPPEYNYLYLLPAGTFVGGYLAALYSGYNIEQIMYLGSGLCCVGALAGLSTQGTARLGNALGMIGVAGGLAATLGGLKPDPELLAQMSGAMALGGTIGLTIAKRIQISDLPQLVAAFHSLVGLAAVLTCIAEYVVEYPHFAMDAAANLTKIVAYLGTYIGGVTFSGSLVAYGKLQGILKSAPLLLPGRHLLNAGLLAASVGGIIPYMIDPSFTTGITCLGSVSALSAIMGVTLTAAIGGADMPVVITVLNSYSGWALCAEGFLLNNNLLTIVGALIGSSGAILSYIMCVAMNRSLANVILGGYGTTSTAGGKPMEISGTHTEINLDNAIDMIREANSIIITPGYGLCAAKAQYPIADLVKMLTEQGKKVRFGIHPVAGRMPGQLNVLLAEAGVPYDIVLEMDEINHDFPDTDLVLVIGANDTVNSAAQEDPNSIIAGMPVLEVWKSKQVIVMKRSLGVGYAAVDNPIFYKPNTAMLLGDAKKTCDALQAKVRESYQK
;
A
#
# COMPACT_ATOMS: atom_id res chain seq x y z
N MET A 1 -25.51 8.44 16.97
CA MET A 1 -26.79 8.04 17.60
C MET A 1 -27.76 7.46 16.56
N ALA A 2 -27.36 6.41 15.83
CA ALA A 2 -28.28 5.68 14.93
C ALA A 2 -28.97 4.48 15.65
N ASN A 3 -28.34 3.96 16.71
CA ASN A 3 -28.84 2.84 17.52
C ASN A 3 -29.66 3.30 18.74
N LEU A 4 -30.56 4.28 18.58
CA LEU A 4 -31.37 4.74 19.73
C LEU A 4 -32.74 5.33 19.35
N LEU A 5 -33.49 4.58 18.53
CA LEU A 5 -34.97 4.45 18.61
C LEU A 5 -35.49 3.37 17.62
N LYS A 6 -34.98 2.14 17.76
CA LYS A 6 -35.53 0.95 17.07
C LYS A 6 -35.65 -0.24 18.03
N THR A 7 -36.55 -0.10 18.98
CA THR A 7 -36.95 -1.14 19.96
C THR A 7 -38.41 -0.88 20.32
N VAL A 8 -39.18 -1.92 20.69
CA VAL A 8 -40.66 -1.92 20.83
C VAL A 8 -41.35 -1.90 19.45
N VAL A 9 -41.90 -3.00 18.91
CA VAL A 9 -42.06 -4.39 19.40
C VAL A 9 -41.80 -5.40 18.27
N THR A 10 -40.95 -6.41 18.53
CA THR A 10 -41.05 -7.76 17.92
C THR A 10 -40.56 -8.82 18.92
N GLY A 11 -41.34 -9.05 19.97
CA GLY A 11 -41.40 -10.36 20.62
C GLY A 11 -42.75 -11.01 20.25
N CYS A 12 -42.92 -12.32 20.18
CA CYS A 12 -41.97 -13.40 20.49
C CYS A 12 -42.11 -14.56 19.49
N SER A 13 -41.01 -15.24 19.19
CA SER A 13 -41.06 -16.68 18.90
C SER A 13 -41.29 -17.44 20.22
N CYS A 14 -41.98 -18.58 20.17
CA CYS A 14 -42.20 -19.42 21.35
C CYS A 14 -40.87 -19.85 22.00
N PRO A 15 -40.87 -20.09 23.32
CA PRO A 15 -40.72 -21.51 23.71
C PRO A 15 -41.62 -21.95 24.87
N LEU A 16 -41.75 -23.28 24.98
CA LEU A 16 -41.94 -24.05 26.21
C LEU A 16 -42.98 -23.56 27.25
N PHE A 17 -44.16 -24.17 27.22
CA PHE A 17 -44.73 -24.72 28.46
C PHE A 17 -45.39 -26.07 28.21
N SER A 18 -45.07 -27.03 29.08
CA SER A 18 -45.70 -28.35 29.14
C SER A 18 -46.98 -28.29 29.96
N ASN A 19 -48.11 -28.76 29.44
CA ASN A 19 -49.03 -29.56 30.25
C ASN A 19 -50.04 -30.40 29.45
N LEU A 20 -50.33 -31.54 30.06
CA LEU A 20 -51.37 -32.55 29.83
C LEU A 20 -52.67 -32.05 29.17
N GLY A 21 -53.19 -32.77 28.16
CA GLY A 21 -54.45 -32.42 27.48
C GLY A 21 -54.89 -33.37 26.36
N SER A 22 -54.99 -34.68 26.62
CA SER A 22 -55.34 -35.68 25.61
C SER A 22 -56.81 -35.64 25.17
N TYR A 23 -57.11 -35.42 23.88
CA TYR A 23 -58.32 -35.95 23.22
C TYR A 23 -58.13 -36.20 21.72
N LYS A 24 -58.56 -37.38 21.24
CA LYS A 24 -58.72 -37.73 19.81
C LYS A 24 -60.20 -37.68 19.44
N VAL A 25 -60.55 -37.03 18.33
CA VAL A 25 -61.77 -37.34 17.56
C VAL A 25 -61.48 -37.25 16.06
N LEU A 26 -61.94 -38.25 15.31
CA LEU A 26 -62.04 -38.32 13.85
C LEU A 26 -63.48 -38.75 13.51
N PRO A 27 -63.92 -38.72 12.24
CA PRO A 27 -63.92 -37.60 11.31
C PRO A 27 -65.37 -37.32 10.79
N GLY A 28 -65.60 -36.23 10.05
CA GLY A 28 -66.94 -35.95 9.49
C GLY A 28 -66.92 -35.18 8.17
N LYS A 29 -67.29 -35.84 7.06
CA LYS A 29 -67.51 -35.17 5.76
C LYS A 29 -68.86 -34.44 5.74
N LYS A 30 -68.87 -33.19 5.29
CA LYS A 30 -69.94 -32.63 4.44
C LYS A 30 -69.35 -31.59 3.49
N ASP A 31 -69.58 -31.78 2.20
CA ASP A 31 -69.19 -30.83 1.16
C ASP A 31 -70.11 -29.61 1.18
N VAL A 32 -69.52 -28.41 1.18
CA VAL A 32 -70.26 -27.15 1.02
C VAL A 32 -69.47 -26.27 0.03
N LEU A 33 -69.97 -26.20 -1.20
CA LEU A 33 -69.47 -25.28 -2.22
C LEU A 33 -69.66 -23.82 -1.76
N ARG A 34 -68.55 -23.16 -1.42
CA ARG A 34 -68.49 -21.70 -1.27
C ARG A 34 -67.64 -21.13 -2.40
N THR A 35 -68.27 -20.34 -3.26
CA THR A 35 -67.61 -19.54 -4.29
C THR A 35 -66.82 -18.41 -3.62
N PHE A 36 -65.48 -18.47 -3.73
CA PHE A 36 -64.61 -17.38 -3.30
C PHE A 36 -64.51 -16.32 -4.40
N HIS A 37 -65.19 -15.18 -4.22
CA HIS A 37 -64.82 -13.95 -4.92
C HIS A 37 -63.62 -13.31 -4.23
N THR A 38 -62.44 -13.46 -4.83
CA THR A 38 -61.19 -12.84 -4.35
C THR A 38 -61.16 -11.35 -4.69
N HIS A 39 -61.38 -10.49 -3.70
CA HIS A 39 -61.16 -9.03 -3.81
C HIS A 39 -59.67 -8.69 -3.91
N GLN A 40 -59.06 -8.97 -5.06
CA GLN A 40 -57.62 -8.84 -5.35
C GLN A 40 -57.19 -7.39 -5.63
N ALA A 41 -57.64 -6.43 -4.82
CA ALA A 41 -57.60 -5.00 -5.15
C ALA A 41 -57.04 -4.05 -4.07
N LEU A 42 -56.70 -4.53 -2.86
CA LEU A 42 -56.40 -3.65 -1.70
C LEU A 42 -54.96 -3.70 -1.16
N TRP A 43 -54.09 -4.58 -1.66
CA TRP A 43 -52.73 -4.78 -1.10
C TRP A 43 -51.59 -4.13 -1.91
N CYS A 44 -51.90 -3.31 -2.91
CA CYS A 44 -50.92 -2.66 -3.79
C CYS A 44 -50.90 -1.12 -3.67
N LYS A 45 -50.78 -0.60 -2.44
CA LYS A 45 -50.23 0.74 -2.19
C LYS A 45 -48.94 0.61 -1.40
N ALA A 46 -47.82 0.99 -2.02
CA ALA A 46 -46.60 1.27 -1.27
C ALA A 46 -46.84 2.42 -0.28
N PRO A 47 -46.19 2.45 0.90
CA PRO A 47 -46.33 3.54 1.84
C PRO A 47 -45.91 4.86 1.17
N GLU A 48 -46.77 5.87 1.26
CA GLU A 48 -46.48 7.21 0.72
C GLU A 48 -45.26 7.78 1.46
N LYS A 49 -44.22 8.16 0.71
CA LYS A 49 -42.96 8.64 1.29
C LYS A 49 -43.22 9.95 2.04
N PRO A 50 -42.88 10.07 3.33
CA PRO A 50 -43.17 11.27 4.12
C PRO A 50 -42.24 12.42 3.71
N GLY A 51 -42.67 13.23 2.74
CA GLY A 51 -41.96 14.41 2.27
C GLY A 51 -42.65 15.06 1.07
N ILE A 52 -42.46 16.37 0.91
CA ILE A 52 -42.96 17.12 -0.25
C ILE A 52 -42.05 16.80 -1.46
N PRO A 53 -42.59 16.44 -2.64
CA PRO A 53 -41.78 16.16 -3.83
C PRO A 53 -40.94 17.38 -4.26
N TYR A 54 -39.67 17.18 -4.63
CA TYR A 54 -38.74 18.26 -4.99
C TYR A 54 -39.27 19.24 -6.05
N LYS A 55 -40.05 18.76 -7.03
CA LYS A 55 -40.67 19.61 -8.07
C LYS A 55 -41.69 20.64 -7.53
N GLN A 56 -42.17 20.46 -6.30
CA GLN A 56 -43.06 21.39 -5.60
C GLN A 56 -42.30 22.34 -4.65
N LEU A 57 -40.96 22.25 -4.61
CA LEU A 57 -40.10 23.06 -3.75
C LEU A 57 -39.19 23.96 -4.59
N THR A 58 -39.06 25.21 -4.17
CA THR A 58 -38.22 26.22 -4.79
C THR A 58 -37.09 26.63 -3.85
N VAL A 59 -35.87 26.71 -4.39
CA VAL A 59 -34.65 27.16 -3.69
C VAL A 59 -34.32 28.58 -4.14
N GLY A 60 -34.37 29.53 -3.20
CA GLY A 60 -34.02 30.93 -3.41
C GLY A 60 -32.58 31.25 -3.04
N VAL A 61 -31.86 31.90 -3.97
CA VAL A 61 -30.51 32.43 -3.78
C VAL A 61 -30.56 33.97 -3.81
N PRO A 62 -30.82 34.62 -2.68
CA PRO A 62 -30.85 36.08 -2.58
C PRO A 62 -29.44 36.67 -2.62
N LYS A 63 -29.37 37.97 -2.88
CA LYS A 63 -28.15 38.76 -2.78
C LYS A 63 -27.78 39.00 -1.32
N GLU A 64 -26.50 39.12 -1.01
CA GLU A 64 -26.05 39.51 0.32
C GLU A 64 -26.03 41.04 0.46
N VAL A 65 -26.72 41.55 1.49
CA VAL A 65 -26.82 42.99 1.79
C VAL A 65 -25.80 43.46 2.83
N PHE A 66 -24.99 42.55 3.39
CA PHE A 66 -23.93 42.90 4.33
C PHE A 66 -22.82 43.67 3.62
N GLN A 67 -22.35 44.77 4.23
CA GLN A 67 -21.33 45.64 3.65
C GLN A 67 -20.07 44.88 3.20
N ASN A 68 -19.69 45.03 1.94
CA ASN A 68 -18.53 44.39 1.31
C ASN A 68 -18.52 42.85 1.30
N GLU A 69 -19.65 42.18 1.59
CA GLU A 69 -19.78 40.77 1.22
C GLU A 69 -19.79 40.64 -0.31
N LYS A 70 -19.06 39.64 -0.83
CA LYS A 70 -18.87 39.43 -2.27
C LYS A 70 -19.20 38.01 -2.71
N ARG A 71 -19.33 37.08 -1.75
CA ARG A 71 -19.65 35.68 -1.99
C ARG A 71 -21.16 35.53 -2.23
N VAL A 72 -21.52 34.60 -3.11
CA VAL A 72 -22.90 34.15 -3.35
C VAL A 72 -23.07 32.73 -2.81
N ALA A 73 -24.27 32.40 -2.35
CA ALA A 73 -24.52 31.14 -1.63
C ALA A 73 -24.50 29.88 -2.52
N LEU A 74 -24.83 30.03 -3.81
CA LEU A 74 -24.67 28.99 -4.82
C LEU A 74 -23.98 29.56 -6.07
N SER A 75 -23.00 28.82 -6.59
CA SER A 75 -22.47 29.01 -7.95
C SER A 75 -23.41 28.37 -8.99
N PRO A 76 -23.26 28.69 -10.28
CA PRO A 76 -24.00 28.02 -11.37
C PRO A 76 -23.89 26.48 -11.34
N ALA A 77 -22.75 25.91 -10.93
CA ALA A 77 -22.58 24.46 -10.77
C ALA A 77 -23.44 23.90 -9.62
N GLY A 78 -23.55 24.63 -8.50
CA GLY A 78 -24.45 24.26 -7.40
C GLY A 78 -25.93 24.31 -7.80
N VAL A 79 -26.30 25.25 -8.66
CA VAL A 79 -27.64 25.31 -9.26
C VAL A 79 -27.91 24.08 -10.14
N GLN A 80 -26.99 23.73 -11.05
CA GLN A 80 -27.12 22.53 -11.89
C GLN A 80 -27.34 21.26 -11.06
N ALA A 81 -26.64 21.11 -9.93
CA ALA A 81 -26.81 19.96 -9.03
C ALA A 81 -28.22 19.88 -8.42
N LEU A 82 -28.77 21.01 -7.93
CA LEU A 82 -30.11 21.04 -7.34
C LEU A 82 -31.22 20.86 -8.39
N VAL A 83 -31.05 21.42 -9.58
CA VAL A 83 -31.96 21.21 -10.73
C VAL A 83 -31.93 19.73 -11.16
N LYS A 84 -30.75 19.10 -11.21
CA LYS A 84 -30.58 17.65 -11.47
C LYS A 84 -31.22 16.77 -10.39
N GLN A 85 -31.23 17.21 -9.13
CA GLN A 85 -31.95 16.57 -8.03
C GLN A 85 -33.48 16.76 -8.11
N GLY A 86 -33.94 17.77 -8.86
CA GLY A 86 -35.35 18.01 -9.19
C GLY A 86 -36.01 19.17 -8.45
N PHE A 87 -35.24 20.06 -7.83
CA PHE A 87 -35.73 21.33 -7.28
C PHE A 87 -35.90 22.39 -8.37
N ASN A 88 -36.82 23.34 -8.14
CA ASN A 88 -36.82 24.61 -8.87
C ASN A 88 -35.81 25.55 -8.20
N VAL A 89 -35.07 26.36 -8.97
CA VAL A 89 -34.10 27.32 -8.40
C VAL A 89 -34.39 28.73 -8.93
N VAL A 90 -34.46 29.70 -8.02
CA VAL A 90 -34.62 31.12 -8.33
C VAL A 90 -33.46 31.91 -7.73
N VAL A 91 -32.91 32.84 -8.50
CA VAL A 91 -31.73 33.63 -8.13
C VAL A 91 -32.08 35.12 -8.23
N GLU A 92 -31.68 35.92 -7.25
CA GLU A 92 -31.86 37.37 -7.30
C GLU A 92 -30.93 37.99 -8.35
N SER A 93 -31.47 38.86 -9.22
CA SER A 93 -30.69 39.49 -10.28
C SER A 93 -29.46 40.24 -9.73
N GLY A 94 -28.28 39.92 -10.26
CA GLY A 94 -27.00 40.48 -9.81
C GLY A 94 -26.56 40.00 -8.43
N ALA A 95 -27.05 38.85 -7.91
CA ALA A 95 -26.56 38.24 -6.69
C ALA A 95 -25.13 37.69 -6.84
N GLY A 96 -24.81 37.09 -7.99
CA GLY A 96 -23.49 36.50 -8.28
C GLY A 96 -22.43 37.50 -8.77
N GLU A 97 -22.80 38.73 -9.09
CA GLU A 97 -21.94 39.70 -9.79
C GLU A 97 -20.62 39.98 -9.05
N ALA A 98 -20.69 40.17 -7.73
CA ALA A 98 -19.51 40.37 -6.88
C ALA A 98 -18.60 39.13 -6.76
N SER A 99 -19.14 37.94 -7.05
CA SER A 99 -18.42 36.67 -7.21
C SER A 99 -17.97 36.39 -8.66
N LYS A 100 -18.24 37.31 -9.60
CA LYS A 100 -18.04 37.16 -11.06
C LYS A 100 -18.91 36.08 -11.72
N PHE A 101 -20.09 35.80 -11.18
CA PHE A 101 -21.12 35.00 -11.84
C PHE A 101 -22.26 35.90 -12.31
N SER A 102 -22.33 36.15 -13.62
CA SER A 102 -23.44 36.87 -14.25
C SER A 102 -24.74 36.06 -14.21
N ASP A 103 -25.87 36.77 -14.29
CA ASP A 103 -27.22 36.18 -14.35
C ASP A 103 -27.36 35.16 -15.50
N ASP A 104 -26.64 35.32 -16.61
CA ASP A 104 -26.69 34.41 -17.75
C ASP A 104 -26.09 33.03 -17.44
N HIS A 105 -25.06 32.94 -16.59
CA HIS A 105 -24.55 31.65 -16.12
C HIS A 105 -25.60 30.91 -15.27
N TYR A 106 -26.42 31.64 -14.50
CA TYR A 106 -27.52 31.07 -13.73
C TYR A 106 -28.69 30.63 -14.61
N ARG A 107 -29.03 31.41 -15.66
CA ARG A 107 -30.00 31.00 -16.70
C ARG A 107 -29.53 29.71 -17.40
N ALA A 108 -28.27 29.64 -17.81
CA ALA A 108 -27.66 28.45 -18.43
C ALA A 108 -27.57 27.24 -17.47
N ALA A 109 -27.53 27.47 -16.16
CA ALA A 109 -27.60 26.44 -15.13
C ALA A 109 -29.04 25.92 -14.86
N GLY A 110 -30.06 26.53 -15.46
CA GLY A 110 -31.47 26.14 -15.28
C GLY A 110 -32.21 26.88 -14.16
N ALA A 111 -31.64 27.94 -13.57
CA ALA A 111 -32.36 28.80 -12.64
C ALA A 111 -33.14 29.92 -13.37
N GLN A 112 -34.20 30.39 -12.73
CA GLN A 112 -34.91 31.60 -13.11
C GLN A 112 -34.36 32.81 -12.35
N ILE A 113 -34.29 33.96 -13.02
CA ILE A 113 -33.86 35.23 -12.39
C ILE A 113 -35.10 36.00 -11.94
N GLN A 114 -35.13 36.42 -10.68
CA GLN A 114 -36.27 37.08 -10.05
C GLN A 114 -35.83 38.28 -9.18
N GLY A 115 -36.83 39.05 -8.70
CA GLY A 115 -36.62 40.15 -7.76
C GLY A 115 -36.48 39.66 -6.31
N ALA A 116 -35.69 40.38 -5.50
CA ALA A 116 -35.34 40.01 -4.12
C ALA A 116 -36.51 39.50 -3.26
N LYS A 117 -37.64 40.21 -3.28
CA LYS A 117 -38.82 39.88 -2.44
C LYS A 117 -39.41 38.49 -2.74
N GLU A 118 -39.37 38.05 -4.00
CA GLU A 118 -39.88 36.73 -4.39
C GLU A 118 -38.85 35.64 -4.07
N VAL A 119 -37.56 35.91 -4.28
CA VAL A 119 -36.47 34.99 -3.95
C VAL A 119 -36.42 34.67 -2.45
N LEU A 120 -36.57 35.67 -1.56
CA LEU A 120 -36.68 35.43 -0.11
C LEU A 120 -37.98 34.73 0.33
N ALA A 121 -39.01 34.65 -0.53
CA ALA A 121 -40.26 33.94 -0.23
C ALA A 121 -40.24 32.45 -0.63
N SER A 122 -39.09 31.92 -1.07
CA SER A 122 -38.89 30.53 -1.51
C SER A 122 -39.01 29.49 -0.38
N ASP A 123 -39.29 28.22 -0.73
CA ASP A 123 -39.42 27.11 0.22
C ASP A 123 -38.13 26.84 1.01
N LEU A 124 -37.00 26.90 0.31
CA LEU A 124 -35.67 26.99 0.90
C LEU A 124 -35.04 28.32 0.52
N VAL A 125 -34.38 28.98 1.46
CA VAL A 125 -33.57 30.18 1.23
C VAL A 125 -32.14 29.87 1.65
N VAL A 126 -31.20 29.98 0.72
CA VAL A 126 -29.79 29.65 0.94
C VAL A 126 -28.97 30.93 0.90
N LYS A 127 -28.39 31.32 2.03
CA LYS A 127 -27.55 32.51 2.19
C LYS A 127 -26.14 32.11 2.64
N VAL A 128 -25.15 32.97 2.33
CA VAL A 128 -23.82 32.85 2.91
C VAL A 128 -23.88 33.23 4.39
N ARG A 129 -24.67 34.27 4.74
CA ARG A 129 -24.72 34.85 6.08
C ARG A 129 -26.13 34.96 6.65
N ALA A 130 -26.18 35.10 7.97
CA ALA A 130 -27.37 35.42 8.75
C ALA A 130 -28.21 36.55 8.11
N PRO A 131 -29.55 36.40 8.02
CA PRO A 131 -30.43 37.46 7.54
C PRO A 131 -30.38 38.72 8.42
N MET A 132 -30.38 39.91 7.80
CA MET A 132 -30.25 41.19 8.51
C MET A 132 -31.28 42.24 8.06
N VAL A 133 -31.14 43.50 8.51
CA VAL A 133 -31.93 44.63 7.96
C VAL A 133 -31.46 44.92 6.53
N ASN A 134 -32.38 44.86 5.57
CA ASN A 134 -32.12 45.22 4.18
C ASN A 134 -32.38 46.75 4.02
N PRO A 135 -31.34 47.57 3.78
CA PRO A 135 -31.48 49.03 3.73
C PRO A 135 -32.26 49.51 2.49
N THR A 136 -32.25 48.73 1.41
CA THR A 136 -32.95 49.04 0.15
C THR A 136 -34.46 48.80 0.26
N LEU A 137 -34.88 47.81 1.06
CA LEU A 137 -36.28 47.45 1.25
C LEU A 137 -36.91 48.00 2.54
N GLY A 138 -36.12 48.61 3.43
CA GLY A 138 -36.59 49.18 4.70
C GLY A 138 -37.09 48.17 5.74
N VAL A 139 -36.82 46.87 5.52
CA VAL A 139 -37.34 45.76 6.35
C VAL A 139 -36.24 44.74 6.66
N HIS A 140 -36.46 43.91 7.69
CA HIS A 140 -35.56 42.80 7.99
C HIS A 140 -35.79 41.64 7.01
N GLU A 141 -34.73 41.02 6.48
CA GLU A 141 -34.82 39.90 5.54
C GLU A 141 -35.62 38.71 6.12
N ALA A 142 -35.46 38.43 7.41
CA ALA A 142 -36.28 37.44 8.13
C ALA A 142 -37.79 37.71 7.99
N ASP A 143 -38.21 38.98 7.90
CA ASP A 143 -39.62 39.36 7.75
C ASP A 143 -40.15 39.23 6.30
N LEU A 144 -39.29 38.82 5.36
CA LEU A 144 -39.64 38.42 4.00
C LEU A 144 -39.72 36.89 3.82
N LEU A 145 -39.12 36.09 4.72
CA LEU A 145 -39.17 34.63 4.69
C LEU A 145 -40.62 34.11 4.83
N LYS A 146 -41.03 33.19 3.96
CA LYS A 146 -42.36 32.55 4.06
C LYS A 146 -42.52 31.73 5.34
N THR A 147 -43.75 31.66 5.84
CA THR A 147 -44.14 30.75 6.92
C THR A 147 -43.80 29.31 6.52
N SER A 148 -43.19 28.54 7.43
CA SER A 148 -42.72 27.18 7.18
C SER A 148 -41.69 27.06 6.02
N GLY A 149 -40.98 28.13 5.68
CA GLY A 149 -39.76 28.05 4.86
C GLY A 149 -38.58 27.49 5.64
N THR A 150 -37.51 27.12 4.94
CA THR A 150 -36.24 26.64 5.53
C THR A 150 -35.08 27.56 5.15
N LEU A 151 -34.35 28.06 6.14
CA LEU A 151 -33.15 28.87 5.96
C LEU A 151 -31.88 28.03 6.15
N ILE A 152 -30.93 28.12 5.21
CA ILE A 152 -29.58 27.57 5.33
C ILE A 152 -28.59 28.74 5.26
N SER A 153 -27.78 28.95 6.31
CA SER A 153 -26.76 29.99 6.36
C SER A 153 -25.79 29.82 7.54
N PHE A 154 -24.74 30.66 7.63
CA PHE A 154 -24.04 30.88 8.89
C PHE A 154 -24.90 31.72 9.85
N ILE A 155 -25.23 31.17 11.01
CA ILE A 155 -26.14 31.75 12.01
C ILE A 155 -25.41 32.19 13.28
N TYR A 156 -24.41 31.45 13.74
CA TYR A 156 -23.73 31.68 15.02
C TYR A 156 -24.73 31.85 16.18
N PRO A 157 -25.50 30.79 16.52
CA PRO A 157 -26.70 30.90 17.35
C PRO A 157 -26.42 31.31 18.80
N ALA A 158 -25.25 30.97 19.34
CA ALA A 158 -24.82 31.40 20.68
C ALA A 158 -24.53 32.91 20.76
N GLN A 159 -24.30 33.56 19.61
CA GLN A 159 -23.96 34.98 19.48
C GLN A 159 -25.14 35.85 19.00
N ASN A 160 -26.21 35.27 18.45
CA ASN A 160 -27.28 35.99 17.76
C ASN A 160 -28.72 35.67 18.28
N PRO A 161 -29.02 35.83 19.59
CA PRO A 161 -30.32 35.44 20.16
C PRO A 161 -31.52 36.18 19.56
N ASP A 162 -31.39 37.48 19.23
CA ASP A 162 -32.49 38.26 18.65
C ASP A 162 -32.85 37.83 17.22
N LEU A 163 -31.87 37.32 16.46
CA LEU A 163 -32.11 36.72 15.16
C LEU A 163 -32.93 35.43 15.30
N LEU A 164 -32.58 34.58 16.26
CA LEU A 164 -33.34 33.35 16.55
C LEU A 164 -34.78 33.68 16.99
N ASN A 165 -34.97 34.73 17.79
CA ASN A 165 -36.29 35.23 18.20
C ASN A 165 -37.12 35.71 16.99
N LYS A 166 -36.51 36.48 16.08
CA LYS A 166 -37.14 36.89 14.81
C LYS A 166 -37.52 35.70 13.93
N LEU A 167 -36.62 34.75 13.72
CA LEU A 167 -36.87 33.56 12.89
C LEU A 167 -37.94 32.66 13.52
N SER A 168 -37.91 32.46 14.85
CA SER A 168 -38.93 31.71 15.59
C SER A 168 -40.34 32.29 15.38
N LYS A 169 -40.50 33.61 15.43
CA LYS A 169 -41.78 34.30 15.16
C LYS A 169 -42.33 34.05 13.75
N ARG A 170 -41.46 33.77 12.77
CA ARG A 170 -41.85 33.42 11.38
C ARG A 170 -42.17 31.93 11.19
N LYS A 171 -41.94 31.09 12.21
CA LYS A 171 -42.12 29.62 12.16
C LYS A 171 -41.31 29.00 10.99
N THR A 172 -40.07 29.44 10.82
CA THR A 172 -39.14 28.90 9.81
C THR A 172 -38.19 27.88 10.43
N THR A 173 -37.82 26.85 9.67
CA THR A 173 -36.76 25.90 10.04
C THR A 173 -35.41 26.50 9.69
N VAL A 174 -34.39 26.34 10.54
CA VAL A 174 -33.07 26.96 10.34
C VAL A 174 -31.96 25.93 10.49
N LEU A 175 -31.09 25.82 9.49
CA LEU A 175 -29.88 25.02 9.50
C LEU A 175 -28.65 25.96 9.53
N ALA A 176 -27.83 25.81 10.57
CA ALA A 176 -26.66 26.65 10.83
C ALA A 176 -25.37 25.97 10.34
N MET A 177 -24.73 26.53 9.32
CA MET A 177 -23.51 25.96 8.71
C MET A 177 -22.28 26.02 9.63
N ASP A 178 -22.30 26.88 10.66
CA ASP A 178 -21.29 26.95 11.72
C ASP A 178 -21.44 25.83 12.77
N GLN A 179 -22.60 25.17 12.84
CA GLN A 179 -22.88 24.10 13.82
C GLN A 179 -22.75 22.69 13.20
N VAL A 180 -22.12 22.57 12.02
CA VAL A 180 -21.77 21.26 11.45
C VAL A 180 -20.70 20.61 12.33
N PRO A 181 -20.98 19.45 12.96
CA PRO A 181 -20.00 18.80 13.84
C PRO A 181 -18.83 18.27 13.00
N ARG A 182 -17.59 18.56 13.41
CA ARG A 182 -16.38 18.11 12.72
C ARG A 182 -16.08 16.62 12.97
N VAL A 183 -16.95 15.76 12.43
CA VAL A 183 -16.81 14.31 12.38
C VAL A 183 -16.53 13.85 10.95
N THR A 184 -15.94 12.67 10.77
CA THR A 184 -15.48 12.16 9.46
C THR A 184 -16.55 12.22 8.37
N ILE A 185 -17.79 11.84 8.70
CA ILE A 185 -18.95 11.84 7.77
C ILE A 185 -19.47 13.25 7.40
N ALA A 186 -18.88 14.31 7.94
CA ALA A 186 -19.30 15.70 7.75
C ALA A 186 -18.24 16.61 7.12
N GLN A 187 -17.00 16.14 6.95
CA GLN A 187 -15.90 16.94 6.40
C GLN A 187 -16.19 17.49 5.00
N GLY A 188 -16.85 16.71 4.14
CA GLY A 188 -17.23 17.10 2.78
C GLY A 188 -18.24 18.26 2.67
N TYR A 189 -18.82 18.71 3.79
CA TYR A 189 -19.67 19.90 3.89
C TYR A 189 -19.31 20.81 5.07
N ASP A 190 -18.08 20.71 5.60
CA ASP A 190 -17.54 21.67 6.58
C ASP A 190 -17.17 22.99 5.88
N ALA A 191 -18.09 23.95 5.96
CA ALA A 191 -17.90 25.29 5.44
C ALA A 191 -16.79 26.07 6.19
N LEU A 192 -16.52 25.77 7.46
CA LEU A 192 -15.47 26.44 8.24
C LEU A 192 -14.07 25.98 7.76
N SER A 193 -13.86 24.67 7.57
CA SER A 193 -12.60 24.14 7.03
C SER A 193 -12.33 24.64 5.60
N SER A 194 -13.38 24.73 4.78
CA SER A 194 -13.31 25.30 3.43
C SER A 194 -12.87 26.78 3.44
N MET A 195 -13.42 27.58 4.36
CA MET A 195 -13.00 28.99 4.52
C MET A 195 -11.59 29.11 5.12
N ALA A 196 -11.16 28.18 5.99
CA ALA A 196 -9.83 28.20 6.59
C ALA A 196 -8.70 28.01 5.55
N ASN A 197 -8.86 27.10 4.58
CA ASN A 197 -7.90 26.93 3.49
C ASN A 197 -7.75 28.23 2.67
N ILE A 198 -8.89 28.79 2.22
CA ILE A 198 -8.94 30.04 1.45
C ILE A 198 -8.32 31.21 2.25
N ALA A 199 -8.58 31.28 3.56
CA ALA A 199 -8.00 32.29 4.44
C ALA A 199 -6.47 32.15 4.54
N GLY A 200 -5.93 30.94 4.65
CA GLY A 200 -4.49 30.68 4.69
C GLY A 200 -3.75 31.16 3.44
N TYR A 201 -4.19 30.69 2.27
CA TYR A 201 -3.66 31.16 0.98
C TYR A 201 -3.80 32.68 0.82
N LYS A 202 -4.98 33.24 1.18
CA LYS A 202 -5.23 34.67 1.03
C LYS A 202 -4.42 35.54 2.00
N ALA A 203 -4.13 35.06 3.21
CA ALA A 203 -3.27 35.76 4.17
C ALA A 203 -1.85 35.95 3.60
N VAL A 204 -1.28 34.93 2.97
CA VAL A 204 0.02 35.01 2.30
C VAL A 204 0.01 35.99 1.12
N VAL A 205 -1.00 35.93 0.26
CA VAL A 205 -1.12 36.86 -0.89
C VAL A 205 -1.34 38.31 -0.42
N LEU A 206 -2.04 38.53 0.69
CA LEU A 206 -2.16 39.85 1.31
C LEU A 206 -0.83 40.31 1.90
N ALA A 207 -0.11 39.44 2.62
CA ALA A 207 1.19 39.77 3.17
C ALA A 207 2.18 40.18 2.08
N ALA A 208 2.24 39.45 0.95
CA ALA A 208 3.08 39.80 -0.20
C ALA A 208 2.69 41.15 -0.84
N ASN A 209 1.41 41.51 -0.84
CA ASN A 209 0.93 42.79 -1.38
C ASN A 209 1.16 43.99 -0.44
N HIS A 210 1.23 43.76 0.88
CA HIS A 210 1.44 44.82 1.87
C HIS A 210 2.92 44.96 2.31
N PHE A 211 3.74 43.95 2.10
CA PHE A 211 5.16 43.95 2.46
C PHE A 211 6.03 44.52 1.34
N GLY A 212 6.61 45.71 1.57
CA GLY A 212 7.38 46.47 0.56
C GLY A 212 8.78 45.92 0.19
N ARG A 213 9.01 44.60 0.30
CA ARG A 213 10.27 43.92 -0.08
C ARG A 213 9.94 42.57 -0.73
N PHE A 214 10.83 42.07 -1.59
CA PHE A 214 10.65 40.76 -2.22
C PHE A 214 10.64 39.63 -1.19
N PHE A 215 9.76 38.63 -1.40
CA PHE A 215 9.83 37.38 -0.65
C PHE A 215 11.04 36.56 -1.08
N THR A 216 11.25 36.43 -2.40
CA THR A 216 12.39 35.75 -3.00
C THR A 216 13.67 36.56 -2.84
N GLY A 217 14.66 35.99 -2.15
CA GLY A 217 16.01 36.55 -2.11
C GLY A 217 16.73 36.39 -3.45
N GLN A 218 17.49 37.39 -3.87
CA GLN A 218 18.15 37.42 -5.17
C GLN A 218 19.57 37.99 -5.05
N ILE A 219 20.51 37.43 -5.81
CA ILE A 219 21.84 38.02 -6.05
C ILE A 219 21.81 38.59 -7.47
N THR A 220 22.02 39.89 -7.58
CA THR A 220 22.02 40.64 -8.84
C THR A 220 23.31 41.44 -8.98
N ALA A 221 23.56 42.04 -10.15
CA ALA A 221 24.66 43.00 -10.31
C ALA A 221 24.53 44.23 -9.39
N ALA A 222 23.32 44.55 -8.92
CA ALA A 222 23.06 45.62 -7.95
C ALA A 222 23.19 45.15 -6.48
N GLY A 223 23.67 43.92 -6.24
CA GLY A 223 23.88 43.35 -4.91
C GLY A 223 22.88 42.26 -4.52
N LYS A 224 22.93 41.87 -3.25
CA LYS A 224 22.18 40.76 -2.66
C LYS A 224 20.99 41.27 -1.84
N VAL A 225 19.78 40.99 -2.31
CA VAL A 225 18.54 41.16 -1.53
C VAL A 225 18.28 39.87 -0.74
N PRO A 226 18.18 39.92 0.60
CA PRO A 226 17.82 38.74 1.39
C PRO A 226 16.34 38.38 1.20
N PRO A 227 15.97 37.09 1.29
CA PRO A 227 14.57 36.67 1.27
C PRO A 227 13.83 37.17 2.52
N ALA A 228 12.52 37.33 2.42
CA ALA A 228 11.67 37.59 3.57
C ALA A 228 11.62 36.39 4.53
N LYS A 229 11.46 36.65 5.83
CA LYS A 229 11.24 35.64 6.88
C LYS A 229 9.80 35.66 7.37
N ILE A 230 9.14 34.50 7.41
CA ILE A 230 7.72 34.38 7.74
C ILE A 230 7.53 33.33 8.84
N LEU A 231 7.03 33.73 10.02
CA LEU A 231 6.70 32.83 11.14
C LEU A 231 5.25 32.33 11.04
N ILE A 232 5.00 31.07 11.41
CA ILE A 232 3.68 30.45 11.32
C ILE A 232 3.34 29.68 12.62
N VAL A 233 2.28 30.07 13.33
CA VAL A 233 1.97 29.70 14.75
C VAL A 233 0.63 28.96 14.93
N GLY A 234 0.58 27.74 15.45
CA GLY A 234 -0.53 26.81 15.19
C GLY A 234 -0.34 26.13 13.82
N GLY A 235 -1.17 25.20 13.35
CA GLY A 235 -2.56 24.86 13.70
C GLY A 235 -3.10 23.71 12.81
N GLY A 236 -3.94 24.00 11.81
CA GLY A 236 -4.40 22.98 10.84
C GLY A 236 -4.54 23.48 9.39
N VAL A 237 -5.72 23.30 8.80
CA VAL A 237 -5.99 23.45 7.35
C VAL A 237 -5.44 24.75 6.72
N ALA A 238 -5.45 25.86 7.47
CA ALA A 238 -5.00 27.15 6.97
C ALA A 238 -3.47 27.25 6.73
N GLY A 239 -2.66 26.25 7.07
CA GLY A 239 -1.21 26.47 7.26
C GLY A 239 -0.22 25.58 6.60
N LEU A 240 -0.65 24.43 6.14
CA LEU A 240 -0.20 23.89 4.88
C LEU A 240 -0.35 24.98 3.82
N ALA A 241 -1.55 25.57 3.76
CA ALA A 241 -1.88 26.63 2.83
C ALA A 241 -0.98 27.87 3.01
N SER A 242 -0.75 28.32 4.26
CA SER A 242 0.14 29.47 4.51
C SER A 242 1.62 29.15 4.29
N ALA A 243 2.14 28.04 4.83
CA ALA A 243 3.55 27.68 4.69
C ALA A 243 3.92 27.35 3.26
N GLY A 244 3.10 26.55 2.57
CA GLY A 244 3.30 26.18 1.16
C GLY A 244 3.25 27.38 0.23
N ALA A 245 2.29 28.29 0.39
CA ALA A 245 2.21 29.52 -0.40
C ALA A 245 3.37 30.50 -0.08
N ALA A 246 3.79 30.61 1.18
CA ALA A 246 4.93 31.46 1.56
C ALA A 246 6.25 30.92 0.99
N LYS A 247 6.48 29.61 1.13
CA LYS A 247 7.70 28.92 0.68
C LYS A 247 7.83 28.92 -0.84
N SER A 248 6.75 28.67 -1.58
CA SER A 248 6.75 28.66 -3.05
C SER A 248 7.02 30.03 -3.66
N MET A 249 6.71 31.13 -2.97
CA MET A 249 7.14 32.50 -3.35
C MET A 249 8.57 32.86 -2.91
N GLY A 250 9.34 31.88 -2.40
CA GLY A 250 10.77 32.00 -2.13
C GLY A 250 11.16 32.62 -0.78
N ALA A 251 10.21 32.77 0.15
CA ALA A 251 10.50 33.22 1.51
C ALA A 251 11.13 32.09 2.38
N ILE A 252 11.85 32.49 3.42
CA ILE A 252 12.21 31.61 4.54
C ILE A 252 10.98 31.51 5.45
N VAL A 253 10.55 30.29 5.76
CA VAL A 253 9.38 30.04 6.61
C VAL A 253 9.84 29.39 7.92
N ARG A 254 9.26 29.81 9.04
CA ARG A 254 9.38 29.20 10.38
C ARG A 254 8.02 28.75 10.87
N GLY A 255 7.95 27.70 11.68
CA GLY A 255 6.71 27.07 12.11
C GLY A 255 6.68 26.73 13.60
N PHE A 256 5.52 26.82 14.24
CA PHE A 256 5.27 26.46 15.63
C PHE A 256 3.85 25.91 15.81
N ASP A 257 3.63 24.90 16.65
CA ASP A 257 2.30 24.43 17.09
C ASP A 257 2.45 23.79 18.48
N THR A 258 1.40 23.80 19.30
CA THR A 258 1.42 23.25 20.67
C THR A 258 1.36 21.72 20.75
N ARG A 259 1.13 21.03 19.62
CA ARG A 259 1.11 19.57 19.51
C ARG A 259 2.36 19.11 18.75
N ALA A 260 3.00 18.01 19.18
CA ALA A 260 4.21 17.50 18.53
C ALA A 260 3.97 17.11 17.05
N ALA A 261 2.81 16.50 16.76
CA ALA A 261 2.36 16.24 15.39
C ALA A 261 2.24 17.51 14.54
N ALA A 262 2.13 18.70 15.15
CA ALA A 262 2.20 20.01 14.54
C ALA A 262 3.54 20.35 13.83
N LEU A 263 4.66 19.86 14.36
CA LEU A 263 6.00 20.44 14.16
C LEU A 263 6.87 19.73 13.11
N GLU A 264 6.89 18.39 13.11
CA GLU A 264 7.38 17.62 11.93
C GLU A 264 6.67 18.08 10.64
N GLN A 265 5.44 18.50 10.84
CA GLN A 265 4.44 18.82 9.85
C GLN A 265 4.55 20.24 9.28
N PHE A 266 5.47 21.04 9.82
CA PHE A 266 6.09 22.19 9.15
C PHE A 266 7.40 21.84 8.43
N LYS A 267 8.20 20.93 9.00
CA LYS A 267 9.54 20.58 8.53
C LYS A 267 9.52 19.99 7.13
N SER A 268 8.51 19.18 6.79
CA SER A 268 8.26 18.64 5.45
C SER A 268 8.04 19.69 4.37
N LEU A 269 7.31 20.76 4.67
CA LEU A 269 7.09 21.91 3.79
C LEU A 269 8.34 22.82 3.68
N GLY A 270 9.45 22.41 4.27
CA GLY A 270 10.71 23.18 4.27
C GLY A 270 10.64 24.43 5.13
N ALA A 271 9.79 24.46 6.16
CA ALA A 271 9.82 25.46 7.22
C ALA A 271 10.68 25.01 8.41
N GLU A 272 11.26 25.96 9.14
CA GLU A 272 12.06 25.72 10.35
C GLU A 272 11.12 25.59 11.58
N PRO A 273 10.96 24.40 12.19
CA PRO A 273 10.11 24.23 13.36
C PRO A 273 10.75 24.85 14.61
N LEU A 274 9.92 25.35 15.53
CA LEU A 274 10.31 26.01 16.77
C LEU A 274 9.73 25.27 17.99
N GLU A 275 10.45 25.29 19.11
CA GLU A 275 10.10 24.61 20.36
C GLU A 275 10.17 25.58 21.56
N VAL A 276 9.48 25.25 22.66
CA VAL A 276 9.48 25.99 23.93
C VAL A 276 10.32 25.24 24.98
N ASP A 277 11.07 25.97 25.82
CA ASP A 277 11.85 25.40 26.93
C ASP A 277 10.99 24.62 27.96
N LEU A 278 9.70 24.92 28.07
CA LEU A 278 8.77 24.32 29.03
C LEU A 278 7.98 23.17 28.39
N LYS A 279 8.08 21.95 28.95
CA LYS A 279 7.42 20.75 28.42
C LYS A 279 6.07 20.48 29.08
N GLU A 280 5.00 20.94 28.43
CA GLU A 280 3.62 20.52 28.68
C GLU A 280 3.07 19.82 27.41
N SER A 281 2.21 18.80 27.56
CA SER A 281 1.43 18.29 26.41
C SER A 281 0.28 19.25 26.09
N GLY A 282 0.12 19.62 24.82
CA GLY A 282 -0.95 20.50 24.33
C GLY A 282 -2.19 19.80 23.74
N GLU A 283 -2.30 18.49 23.88
CA GLU A 283 -3.37 17.71 23.28
C GLU A 283 -4.70 17.84 24.05
N GLY A 284 -5.78 18.12 23.32
CA GLY A 284 -7.16 18.16 23.81
C GLY A 284 -8.03 17.07 23.19
N GLN A 285 -9.28 16.96 23.64
CA GLN A 285 -10.22 15.96 23.09
C GLN A 285 -10.53 16.24 21.61
N GLY A 286 -10.56 15.18 20.81
CA GLY A 286 -10.92 15.25 19.39
C GLY A 286 -9.87 15.85 18.45
N GLY A 287 -8.60 15.91 18.86
CA GLY A 287 -7.49 16.38 18.01
C GLY A 287 -7.28 17.91 17.98
N TYR A 288 -8.11 18.65 18.72
CA TYR A 288 -7.89 20.06 19.00
C TYR A 288 -6.74 20.25 20.00
N ALA A 289 -6.08 21.41 19.95
CA ALA A 289 -5.30 21.87 21.09
C ALA A 289 -6.23 22.20 22.27
N LYS A 290 -5.81 21.91 23.49
CA LYS A 290 -6.44 22.45 24.71
C LYS A 290 -5.89 23.84 25.04
N GLU A 291 -6.54 24.53 25.97
CA GLU A 291 -5.94 25.68 26.64
C GLU A 291 -4.74 25.20 27.49
N MET A 292 -3.60 25.88 27.34
CA MET A 292 -2.32 25.52 27.98
C MET A 292 -2.20 26.15 29.37
N SER A 293 -1.25 25.69 30.18
CA SER A 293 -0.89 26.38 31.42
C SER A 293 -0.41 27.81 31.15
N LYS A 294 -0.58 28.72 32.12
CA LYS A 294 -0.11 30.11 31.96
C LYS A 294 1.39 30.18 31.78
N GLU A 295 2.09 29.30 32.45
CA GLU A 295 3.53 29.12 32.42
C GLU A 295 4.01 28.69 31.03
N PHE A 296 3.27 27.80 30.36
CA PHE A 296 3.52 27.45 28.95
C PHE A 296 3.19 28.62 28.02
N ILE A 297 2.06 29.30 28.20
CA ILE A 297 1.67 30.46 27.37
C ILE A 297 2.69 31.61 27.53
N GLU A 298 3.21 31.87 28.73
CA GLU A 298 4.26 32.88 28.94
C GLU A 298 5.57 32.49 28.25
N ALA A 299 5.94 31.20 28.26
CA ALA A 299 7.13 30.70 27.56
C ALA A 299 6.95 30.69 26.02
N GLU A 300 5.75 30.37 25.52
CA GLU A 300 5.35 30.48 24.12
C GLU A 300 5.37 31.94 23.64
N MET A 301 4.77 32.85 24.41
CA MET A 301 4.81 34.30 24.12
C MET A 301 6.24 34.85 24.20
N LYS A 302 7.10 34.35 25.08
CA LYS A 302 8.53 34.69 25.14
C LYS A 302 9.27 34.24 23.87
N LEU A 303 9.01 33.02 23.39
CA LEU A 303 9.54 32.51 22.12
C LEU A 303 9.10 33.39 20.94
N PHE A 304 7.80 33.72 20.85
CA PHE A 304 7.31 34.61 19.79
C PHE A 304 7.88 36.03 19.92
N ALA A 305 7.98 36.58 21.13
CA ALA A 305 8.60 37.89 21.37
C ALA A 305 10.10 37.95 21.05
N GLN A 306 10.79 36.80 20.97
CA GLN A 306 12.13 36.71 20.40
C GLN A 306 12.09 36.66 18.87
N GLN A 307 11.25 35.79 18.28
CA GLN A 307 11.13 35.60 16.83
C GLN A 307 10.62 36.87 16.10
N CYS A 308 9.61 37.55 16.65
CA CYS A 308 9.02 38.79 16.13
C CYS A 308 10.00 39.98 16.03
N LYS A 309 11.23 39.86 16.54
CA LYS A 309 12.30 40.86 16.38
C LYS A 309 13.10 40.68 15.08
N GLU A 310 13.02 39.51 14.44
CA GLU A 310 13.84 39.18 13.27
C GLU A 310 13.06 38.56 12.10
N VAL A 311 11.78 38.20 12.26
CA VAL A 311 10.89 37.82 11.14
C VAL A 311 10.14 39.02 10.59
N ASP A 312 9.85 39.01 9.29
CA ASP A 312 9.18 40.09 8.59
C ASP A 312 7.64 40.01 8.66
N ILE A 313 7.09 38.79 8.75
CA ILE A 313 5.65 38.48 8.65
C ILE A 313 5.30 37.33 9.63
N LEU A 314 4.06 37.27 10.13
CA LEU A 314 3.53 36.18 10.99
C LEU A 314 2.12 35.73 10.53
N ILE A 315 1.87 34.42 10.37
CA ILE A 315 0.60 33.83 9.87
C ILE A 315 0.27 32.50 10.59
N SER A 316 -0.80 32.36 11.37
CA SER A 316 -0.86 31.32 12.45
C SER A 316 -1.46 29.90 12.14
N THR A 317 -0.74 28.85 11.62
CA THR A 317 -1.45 27.74 10.87
C THR A 317 -1.12 26.16 10.62
N ALA A 318 0.02 25.37 10.48
CA ALA A 318 0.14 23.79 10.59
C ALA A 318 0.14 22.72 9.37
N LEU A 319 0.72 21.44 9.39
CA LEU A 319 0.18 20.21 8.60
C LEU A 319 0.77 18.77 7.99
N ILE A 320 2.02 18.33 7.56
CA ILE A 320 2.27 16.90 6.93
C ILE A 320 3.72 16.17 6.89
N PRO A 321 4.00 14.83 6.58
CA PRO A 321 5.39 14.16 6.47
C PRO A 321 5.69 12.90 5.48
N GLY A 322 6.96 12.43 5.14
CA GLY A 322 7.37 11.22 4.24
C GLY A 322 8.93 10.80 4.17
N GLY A 323 9.63 9.79 3.49
CA GLY A 323 9.49 8.63 2.49
C GLY A 323 10.81 7.73 2.19
N PHE A 324 10.92 6.73 1.23
CA PHE A 324 12.00 5.61 1.07
C PHE A 324 12.52 5.08 -0.39
N LEU A 325 12.91 3.77 -0.68
CA LEU A 325 13.19 3.06 -2.03
C LEU A 325 13.71 1.54 -2.04
N VAL A 326 13.73 0.73 -3.18
CA VAL A 326 14.49 -0.60 -3.45
C VAL A 326 14.95 -0.98 -4.95
N THR A 327 15.00 -2.27 -5.44
CA THR A 327 15.99 -2.84 -6.46
C THR A 327 15.60 -3.86 -7.64
N GLN A 328 16.15 -5.11 -7.76
CA GLN A 328 16.99 -5.59 -8.93
C GLN A 328 16.55 -6.45 -10.16
N ARG A 329 16.11 -7.73 -10.14
CA ARG A 329 16.24 -8.63 -11.35
C ARG A 329 15.50 -8.16 -12.63
N MET A 330 14.42 -7.44 -12.40
CA MET A 330 13.95 -6.20 -13.00
C MET A 330 14.80 -5.47 -14.08
N LEU A 331 16.09 -5.17 -13.85
CA LEU A 331 16.70 -3.93 -14.37
C LEU A 331 16.90 -3.81 -15.90
N ASP A 332 16.89 -4.90 -16.67
CA ASP A 332 16.83 -4.85 -18.14
C ASP A 332 15.43 -4.53 -18.67
N MET A 333 14.39 -5.00 -17.96
CA MET A 333 12.98 -4.71 -18.26
C MET A 333 12.62 -3.29 -17.79
N PHE A 334 13.34 -2.78 -16.78
CA PHE A 334 13.26 -1.39 -16.32
C PHE A 334 14.08 -0.44 -17.22
N LYS A 335 14.77 -0.92 -18.25
CA LYS A 335 15.45 -0.05 -19.21
C LYS A 335 14.41 0.72 -20.01
N ARG A 336 14.42 2.05 -19.89
CA ARG A 336 13.47 2.92 -20.62
C ARG A 336 13.90 2.98 -22.10
N PRO A 337 12.96 3.09 -23.05
CA PRO A 337 13.28 3.36 -24.46
C PRO A 337 14.08 4.67 -24.69
N THR A 338 14.11 5.55 -23.69
CA THR A 338 14.82 6.83 -23.65
C THR A 338 16.17 6.78 -22.93
N ASP A 339 16.56 5.64 -22.33
CA ASP A 339 17.88 5.51 -21.71
C ASP A 339 18.99 5.48 -22.78
N PRO A 340 20.19 6.06 -22.51
CA PRO A 340 21.29 6.05 -23.48
C PRO A 340 21.73 4.64 -23.91
N PRO A 341 22.32 4.49 -25.12
CA PRO A 341 22.90 3.23 -25.56
C PRO A 341 23.97 2.71 -24.57
N GLU A 342 23.73 1.54 -24.01
CA GLU A 342 24.65 0.86 -23.09
C GLU A 342 25.50 -0.18 -23.84
N TYR A 343 26.80 -0.22 -23.54
CA TYR A 343 27.76 -1.05 -24.26
C TYR A 343 28.20 -2.26 -23.43
N ASN A 344 27.23 -3.05 -22.96
CA ASN A 344 27.46 -4.19 -22.04
C ASN A 344 28.46 -5.24 -22.56
N TYR A 345 28.69 -5.32 -23.88
CA TYR A 345 29.74 -6.18 -24.46
C TYR A 345 31.16 -5.76 -24.07
N LEU A 346 31.39 -4.52 -23.62
CA LEU A 346 32.69 -4.07 -23.13
C LEU A 346 33.11 -4.81 -21.86
N TYR A 347 32.18 -5.38 -21.09
CA TYR A 347 32.49 -6.24 -19.95
C TYR A 347 33.12 -7.60 -20.36
N LEU A 348 33.13 -7.94 -21.65
CA LEU A 348 33.94 -9.06 -22.17
C LEU A 348 35.45 -8.78 -22.10
N LEU A 349 35.88 -7.52 -22.06
CA LEU A 349 37.30 -7.16 -21.92
C LEU A 349 37.89 -7.65 -20.58
N PRO A 350 37.38 -7.24 -19.39
CA PRO A 350 37.87 -7.79 -18.13
C PRO A 350 37.62 -9.30 -18.01
N ALA A 351 36.51 -9.83 -18.55
CA ALA A 351 36.23 -11.27 -18.55
C ALA A 351 37.35 -12.06 -19.27
N GLY A 352 37.65 -11.69 -20.52
CA GLY A 352 38.67 -12.34 -21.35
C GLY A 352 40.08 -12.14 -20.81
N THR A 353 40.39 -10.97 -20.25
CA THR A 353 41.68 -10.73 -19.58
C THR A 353 41.83 -11.59 -18.32
N PHE A 354 40.77 -11.76 -17.52
CA PHE A 354 40.80 -12.55 -16.28
C PHE A 354 41.00 -14.05 -16.55
N VAL A 355 40.15 -14.68 -17.37
CA VAL A 355 40.28 -16.13 -17.66
C VAL A 355 41.40 -16.44 -18.65
N GLY A 356 41.67 -15.56 -19.61
CA GLY A 356 42.77 -15.71 -20.56
C GLY A 356 44.14 -15.51 -19.92
N GLY A 357 44.26 -14.53 -18.99
CA GLY A 357 45.45 -14.33 -18.17
C GLY A 357 45.75 -15.53 -17.27
N TYR A 358 44.71 -16.12 -16.67
CA TYR A 358 44.85 -17.39 -15.93
C TYR A 358 45.36 -18.54 -16.81
N LEU A 359 44.76 -18.77 -17.98
CA LEU A 359 45.21 -19.84 -18.88
C LEU A 359 46.65 -19.62 -19.38
N ALA A 360 47.05 -18.37 -19.64
CA ALA A 360 48.43 -18.03 -19.99
C ALA A 360 49.43 -18.28 -18.84
N ALA A 361 49.03 -17.98 -17.60
CA ALA A 361 49.83 -18.26 -16.40
C ALA A 361 49.97 -19.78 -16.16
N LEU A 362 48.86 -20.53 -16.28
CA LEU A 362 48.81 -21.98 -16.15
C LEU A 362 49.69 -22.68 -17.21
N TYR A 363 49.60 -22.25 -18.47
CA TYR A 363 50.48 -22.72 -19.55
C TYR A 363 51.95 -22.39 -19.30
N SER A 364 52.23 -21.27 -18.64
CA SER A 364 53.59 -20.86 -18.22
C SER A 364 54.06 -21.56 -16.93
N GLY A 365 53.30 -22.51 -16.39
CA GLY A 365 53.67 -23.31 -15.22
C GLY A 365 53.37 -22.68 -13.84
N TYR A 366 52.69 -21.54 -13.79
CA TYR A 366 52.24 -20.94 -12.53
C TYR A 366 50.94 -21.58 -12.06
N ASN A 367 50.84 -21.83 -10.75
CA ASN A 367 49.59 -22.22 -10.08
C ASN A 367 49.10 -21.00 -9.28
N ILE A 368 47.90 -20.49 -9.58
CA ILE A 368 47.36 -19.22 -9.01
C ILE A 368 45.89 -19.33 -8.57
N GLU A 369 45.42 -20.54 -8.34
CA GLU A 369 44.00 -20.90 -8.18
C GLU A 369 43.39 -20.21 -6.95
N GLN A 370 44.15 -20.10 -5.85
CA GLN A 370 43.72 -19.41 -4.63
C GLN A 370 43.52 -17.88 -4.85
N ILE A 371 44.30 -17.27 -5.75
CA ILE A 371 44.12 -15.86 -6.13
C ILE A 371 42.95 -15.70 -7.10
N MET A 372 42.73 -16.67 -7.99
CA MET A 372 41.54 -16.73 -8.83
C MET A 372 40.25 -16.93 -8.02
N TYR A 373 40.29 -17.71 -6.93
CA TYR A 373 39.19 -17.86 -5.98
C TYR A 373 38.87 -16.53 -5.28
N LEU A 374 39.89 -15.78 -4.83
CA LEU A 374 39.70 -14.44 -4.28
C LEU A 374 39.10 -13.48 -5.33
N GLY A 375 39.66 -13.42 -6.54
CA GLY A 375 39.15 -12.58 -7.62
C GLY A 375 37.70 -12.92 -8.00
N SER A 376 37.38 -14.20 -8.09
CA SER A 376 36.03 -14.68 -8.38
C SER A 376 35.04 -14.37 -7.25
N GLY A 377 35.47 -14.52 -5.99
CA GLY A 377 34.68 -14.11 -4.82
C GLY A 377 34.38 -12.62 -4.80
N LEU A 378 35.39 -11.78 -5.09
CA LEU A 378 35.22 -10.33 -5.23
C LEU A 378 34.30 -9.95 -6.39
N CYS A 379 34.36 -10.67 -7.52
CA CYS A 379 33.40 -10.50 -8.61
C CYS A 379 31.97 -10.89 -8.20
N CYS A 380 31.77 -11.95 -7.42
CA CYS A 380 30.46 -12.32 -6.87
C CYS A 380 29.93 -11.31 -5.83
N VAL A 381 30.79 -10.74 -4.98
CA VAL A 381 30.41 -9.65 -4.07
C VAL A 381 30.06 -8.38 -4.85
N GLY A 382 30.89 -8.02 -5.83
CA GLY A 382 30.64 -6.91 -6.77
C GLY A 382 29.36 -7.10 -7.58
N ALA A 383 28.96 -8.35 -7.85
CA ALA A 383 27.69 -8.66 -8.47
C ALA A 383 26.53 -8.14 -7.63
N LEU A 384 26.44 -8.55 -6.36
CA LEU A 384 25.39 -8.11 -5.43
C LEU A 384 25.46 -6.61 -5.12
N ALA A 385 26.66 -6.05 -4.97
CA ALA A 385 26.83 -4.61 -4.75
C ALA A 385 26.32 -3.79 -5.94
N GLY A 386 26.58 -4.23 -7.18
CA GLY A 386 26.09 -3.60 -8.40
C GLY A 386 24.56 -3.53 -8.49
N LEU A 387 23.85 -4.49 -7.90
CA LEU A 387 22.37 -4.55 -7.88
C LEU A 387 21.71 -3.40 -7.11
N SER A 388 22.45 -2.73 -6.24
CA SER A 388 21.92 -1.75 -5.29
C SER A 388 21.32 -0.50 -5.94
N THR A 389 21.71 -0.17 -7.18
CA THR A 389 21.26 1.03 -7.89
C THR A 389 20.83 0.71 -9.33
N GLN A 390 19.73 1.33 -9.75
CA GLN A 390 19.10 1.23 -11.07
C GLN A 390 20.05 1.32 -12.28
N GLY A 391 21.11 2.13 -12.17
CA GLY A 391 22.10 2.32 -13.24
C GLY A 391 23.28 1.34 -13.20
N THR A 392 23.68 0.87 -12.02
CA THR A 392 24.84 -0.04 -11.87
C THR A 392 24.46 -1.50 -12.11
N ALA A 393 23.24 -1.89 -11.76
CA ALA A 393 22.43 -2.91 -12.41
C ALA A 393 23.16 -3.97 -13.26
N ARG A 394 23.40 -3.64 -14.54
CA ARG A 394 23.92 -4.52 -15.59
C ARG A 394 25.39 -4.89 -15.37
N LEU A 395 26.19 -4.02 -14.75
CA LEU A 395 27.54 -4.34 -14.26
C LEU A 395 27.48 -5.41 -13.17
N GLY A 396 26.49 -5.37 -12.27
CA GLY A 396 26.29 -6.41 -11.24
C GLY A 396 26.11 -7.79 -11.87
N ASN A 397 25.22 -7.91 -12.86
CA ASN A 397 25.04 -9.18 -13.60
C ASN A 397 26.33 -9.61 -14.34
N ALA A 398 27.05 -8.67 -14.97
CA ALA A 398 28.30 -8.96 -15.67
C ALA A 398 29.40 -9.47 -14.73
N LEU A 399 29.58 -8.84 -13.56
CA LEU A 399 30.55 -9.27 -12.54
C LEU A 399 30.22 -10.67 -12.01
N GLY A 400 28.94 -11.00 -11.81
CA GLY A 400 28.52 -12.35 -11.42
C GLY A 400 28.93 -13.42 -12.43
N MET A 401 28.74 -13.16 -13.73
CA MET A 401 29.17 -14.07 -14.80
C MET A 401 30.70 -14.23 -14.84
N ILE A 402 31.46 -13.14 -14.65
CA ILE A 402 32.94 -13.17 -14.59
C ILE A 402 33.43 -14.01 -13.40
N GLY A 403 32.81 -13.83 -12.23
CA GLY A 403 33.17 -14.59 -11.03
C GLY A 403 32.95 -16.10 -11.19
N VAL A 404 31.79 -16.51 -11.71
CA VAL A 404 31.51 -17.93 -11.97
C VAL A 404 32.47 -18.51 -13.02
N ALA A 405 32.73 -17.79 -14.11
CA ALA A 405 33.65 -18.25 -15.16
C ALA A 405 35.09 -18.41 -14.66
N GLY A 406 35.60 -17.45 -13.87
CA GLY A 406 36.92 -17.53 -13.26
C GLY A 406 37.04 -18.67 -12.23
N GLY A 407 35.99 -18.91 -11.44
CA GLY A 407 35.95 -20.00 -10.47
C GLY A 407 36.02 -21.39 -11.12
N LEU A 408 35.23 -21.61 -12.17
CA LEU A 408 35.24 -22.86 -12.95
C LEU A 408 36.56 -23.05 -13.71
N ALA A 409 37.17 -21.98 -14.24
CA ALA A 409 38.49 -22.06 -14.87
C ALA A 409 39.58 -22.45 -13.84
N ALA A 410 39.54 -21.88 -12.64
CA ALA A 410 40.48 -22.16 -11.56
C ALA A 410 40.40 -23.63 -11.10
N THR A 411 39.20 -24.15 -10.78
CA THR A 411 39.05 -25.54 -10.36
C THR A 411 39.46 -26.52 -11.46
N LEU A 412 39.00 -26.31 -12.70
CA LEU A 412 39.29 -27.21 -13.82
C LEU A 412 40.78 -27.23 -14.20
N GLY A 413 41.42 -26.06 -14.23
CA GLY A 413 42.84 -25.94 -14.55
C GLY A 413 43.78 -26.42 -13.43
N GLY A 414 43.38 -26.28 -12.17
CA GLY A 414 44.14 -26.80 -11.03
C GLY A 414 44.18 -28.34 -10.97
N LEU A 415 43.10 -29.01 -11.38
CA LEU A 415 42.99 -30.47 -11.44
C LEU A 415 43.85 -31.13 -12.54
N LYS A 416 44.16 -30.38 -13.62
CA LYS A 416 44.95 -30.85 -14.78
C LYS A 416 44.47 -32.22 -15.33
N PRO A 417 43.16 -32.38 -15.61
CA PRO A 417 42.59 -33.66 -16.05
C PRO A 417 43.12 -34.12 -17.41
N ASP A 418 43.09 -35.44 -17.62
CA ASP A 418 43.31 -36.05 -18.93
C ASP A 418 42.21 -35.66 -19.95
N PRO A 419 42.45 -35.79 -21.27
CA PRO A 419 41.51 -35.36 -22.31
C PRO A 419 40.13 -36.03 -22.22
N GLU A 420 40.08 -37.31 -21.85
CA GLU A 420 38.87 -38.10 -21.72
C GLU A 420 38.01 -37.64 -20.52
N LEU A 421 38.60 -37.44 -19.35
CA LEU A 421 37.95 -36.89 -18.17
C LEU A 421 37.53 -35.43 -18.39
N LEU A 422 38.37 -34.62 -19.04
CA LEU A 422 38.05 -33.25 -19.42
C LEU A 422 36.86 -33.19 -20.38
N ALA A 423 36.75 -34.13 -21.33
CA ALA A 423 35.60 -34.27 -22.21
C ALA A 423 34.33 -34.69 -21.44
N GLN A 424 34.44 -35.58 -20.45
CA GLN A 424 33.32 -35.95 -19.58
C GLN A 424 32.82 -34.76 -18.75
N MET A 425 33.72 -34.03 -18.09
CA MET A 425 33.40 -32.81 -17.32
C MET A 425 32.74 -31.76 -18.21
N SER A 426 33.31 -31.51 -19.39
CA SER A 426 32.79 -30.55 -20.37
C SER A 426 31.41 -30.96 -20.89
N GLY A 427 31.18 -32.25 -21.17
CA GLY A 427 29.90 -32.79 -21.60
C GLY A 427 28.81 -32.64 -20.55
N ALA A 428 29.12 -32.91 -19.27
CA ALA A 428 28.20 -32.71 -18.16
C ALA A 428 27.81 -31.22 -17.98
N MET A 429 28.79 -30.32 -17.99
CA MET A 429 28.55 -28.87 -17.92
C MET A 429 27.74 -28.36 -19.12
N ALA A 430 28.06 -28.81 -20.34
CA ALA A 430 27.36 -28.42 -21.56
C ALA A 430 25.89 -28.91 -21.56
N LEU A 431 25.64 -30.14 -21.11
CA LEU A 431 24.28 -30.68 -21.00
C LEU A 431 23.45 -29.92 -19.95
N GLY A 432 24.00 -29.72 -18.75
CA GLY A 432 23.34 -28.98 -17.67
C GLY A 432 23.06 -27.52 -18.07
N GLY A 433 24.05 -26.85 -18.67
CA GLY A 433 23.90 -25.49 -19.20
C GLY A 433 22.86 -25.38 -20.32
N THR A 434 22.81 -26.35 -21.24
CA THR A 434 21.82 -26.40 -22.33
C THR A 434 20.40 -26.57 -21.79
N ILE A 435 20.20 -27.44 -20.79
CA ILE A 435 18.92 -27.62 -20.11
C ILE A 435 18.52 -26.33 -19.39
N GLY A 436 19.42 -25.75 -18.58
CA GLY A 436 19.19 -24.50 -17.85
C GLY A 436 18.81 -23.33 -18.75
N LEU A 437 19.56 -23.12 -19.83
CA LEU A 437 19.27 -22.09 -20.86
C LEU A 437 17.92 -22.33 -21.55
N THR A 438 17.57 -23.59 -21.82
CA THR A 438 16.30 -23.94 -22.47
C THR A 438 15.10 -23.68 -21.55
N ILE A 439 15.23 -23.96 -20.25
CA ILE A 439 14.21 -23.66 -19.25
C ILE A 439 14.10 -22.13 -19.06
N ALA A 440 15.21 -21.45 -18.79
CA ALA A 440 15.24 -20.02 -18.50
C ALA A 440 14.69 -19.15 -19.64
N LYS A 441 14.85 -19.57 -20.91
CA LYS A 441 14.28 -18.89 -22.09
C LYS A 441 12.80 -19.18 -22.35
N ARG A 442 12.19 -20.17 -21.67
CA ARG A 442 10.80 -20.61 -21.91
C ARG A 442 9.83 -20.23 -20.79
N ILE A 443 10.30 -19.98 -19.57
CA ILE A 443 9.44 -19.54 -18.47
C ILE A 443 8.86 -18.14 -18.69
N GLN A 444 7.68 -17.88 -18.13
CA GLN A 444 7.10 -16.55 -18.04
C GLN A 444 7.55 -15.88 -16.73
N ILE A 445 7.55 -14.54 -16.66
CA ILE A 445 7.92 -13.78 -15.45
C ILE A 445 6.95 -14.09 -14.28
N SER A 446 5.69 -14.45 -14.59
CA SER A 446 4.70 -14.92 -13.62
C SER A 446 5.14 -16.18 -12.86
N ASP A 447 5.93 -17.05 -13.49
CA ASP A 447 6.33 -18.37 -12.98
C ASP A 447 7.73 -18.37 -12.37
N LEU A 448 8.36 -17.19 -12.25
CA LEU A 448 9.65 -17.01 -11.58
C LEU A 448 9.69 -17.58 -10.14
N PRO A 449 8.65 -17.47 -9.28
CA PRO A 449 8.68 -18.06 -7.94
C PRO A 449 8.85 -19.59 -7.98
N GLN A 450 8.20 -20.25 -8.94
CA GLN A 450 8.33 -21.70 -9.13
C GLN A 450 9.73 -22.08 -9.63
N LEU A 451 10.29 -21.32 -10.58
CA LEU A 451 11.65 -21.58 -11.06
C LEU A 451 12.71 -21.38 -9.96
N VAL A 452 12.58 -20.36 -9.13
CA VAL A 452 13.50 -20.12 -7.99
C VAL A 452 13.44 -21.28 -6.99
N ALA A 453 12.24 -21.76 -6.63
CA ALA A 453 12.09 -22.95 -5.80
C ALA A 453 12.70 -24.21 -6.47
N ALA A 454 12.53 -24.38 -7.78
CA ALA A 454 13.15 -25.50 -8.51
C ALA A 454 14.68 -25.43 -8.56
N PHE A 455 15.29 -24.23 -8.58
CA PHE A 455 16.76 -24.11 -8.50
C PHE A 455 17.29 -24.45 -7.10
N HIS A 456 16.62 -24.04 -6.02
CA HIS A 456 17.06 -24.39 -4.67
C HIS A 456 17.06 -25.91 -4.43
N SER A 457 16.12 -26.66 -5.02
CA SER A 457 16.13 -28.12 -4.87
C SER A 457 17.33 -28.76 -5.58
N LEU A 458 17.72 -28.27 -6.76
CA LEU A 458 18.91 -28.74 -7.47
C LEU A 458 20.20 -28.47 -6.68
N VAL A 459 20.34 -27.31 -6.03
CA VAL A 459 21.49 -27.02 -5.15
C VAL A 459 21.49 -27.91 -3.91
N GLY A 460 20.33 -28.13 -3.28
CA GLY A 460 20.22 -29.03 -2.14
C GLY A 460 20.58 -30.48 -2.48
N LEU A 461 20.17 -30.96 -3.65
CA LEU A 461 20.53 -32.28 -4.16
C LEU A 461 22.02 -32.39 -4.50
N ALA A 462 22.61 -31.35 -5.11
CA ALA A 462 24.05 -31.31 -5.39
C ALA A 462 24.86 -31.46 -4.10
N ALA A 463 24.55 -30.66 -3.05
CA ALA A 463 25.25 -30.74 -1.77
C ALA A 463 25.15 -32.12 -1.08
N VAL A 464 23.99 -32.79 -1.19
CA VAL A 464 23.83 -34.19 -0.72
C VAL A 464 24.75 -35.14 -1.48
N LEU A 465 24.83 -35.01 -2.81
CA LEU A 465 25.68 -35.85 -3.66
C LEU A 465 27.16 -35.59 -3.39
N THR A 466 27.59 -34.33 -3.27
CA THR A 466 28.97 -33.95 -2.93
C THR A 466 29.40 -34.55 -1.59
N CYS A 467 28.60 -34.35 -0.53
CA CYS A 467 28.96 -34.83 0.81
C CYS A 467 29.02 -36.36 0.91
N ILE A 468 28.17 -37.08 0.18
CA ILE A 468 28.19 -38.55 0.14
C ILE A 468 29.34 -39.05 -0.74
N ALA A 469 29.62 -38.41 -1.87
CA ALA A 469 30.74 -38.77 -2.74
C ALA A 469 32.10 -38.59 -2.04
N GLU A 470 32.31 -37.44 -1.38
CA GLU A 470 33.53 -37.16 -0.64
C GLU A 470 33.76 -38.17 0.49
N TYR A 471 32.70 -38.52 1.24
CA TYR A 471 32.78 -39.55 2.28
C TYR A 471 33.20 -40.91 1.69
N VAL A 472 32.75 -41.28 0.49
CA VAL A 472 33.12 -42.54 -0.17
C VAL A 472 34.56 -42.50 -0.69
N VAL A 473 35.05 -41.36 -1.17
CA VAL A 473 36.41 -41.18 -1.68
C VAL A 473 37.44 -41.16 -0.54
N GLU A 474 37.20 -40.40 0.52
CA GLU A 474 38.16 -40.19 1.62
C GLU A 474 38.07 -41.22 2.76
N TYR A 475 37.06 -42.11 2.73
CA TYR A 475 36.93 -43.18 3.73
C TYR A 475 38.23 -43.98 3.99
N PRO A 476 39.02 -44.40 2.99
CA PRO A 476 40.27 -45.14 3.22
C PRO A 476 41.33 -44.33 3.98
N HIS A 477 41.27 -43.00 3.96
CA HIS A 477 42.27 -42.11 4.55
C HIS A 477 41.93 -41.70 5.99
N PHE A 478 40.66 -41.80 6.42
CA PHE A 478 40.21 -41.40 7.76
C PHE A 478 40.92 -42.11 8.92
N ALA A 479 41.58 -43.24 8.69
CA ALA A 479 42.36 -43.94 9.70
C ALA A 479 43.73 -43.29 10.00
N MET A 480 44.22 -42.41 9.12
CA MET A 480 45.55 -41.79 9.19
C MET A 480 45.52 -40.26 9.21
N ASP A 481 44.39 -39.63 8.86
CA ASP A 481 44.21 -38.18 8.88
C ASP A 481 43.70 -37.66 10.24
N ALA A 482 44.39 -36.66 10.78
CA ALA A 482 43.99 -35.94 11.99
C ALA A 482 42.75 -35.04 11.80
N ALA A 483 42.46 -34.61 10.56
CA ALA A 483 41.28 -33.81 10.22
C ALA A 483 40.03 -34.65 9.92
N ALA A 484 40.11 -35.98 9.86
CA ALA A 484 39.03 -36.87 9.42
C ALA A 484 37.69 -36.68 10.16
N ASN A 485 37.75 -36.27 11.44
CA ASN A 485 36.56 -35.95 12.22
C ASN A 485 35.88 -34.65 11.78
N LEU A 486 36.62 -33.64 11.31
CA LEU A 486 36.07 -32.42 10.71
C LEU A 486 35.39 -32.76 9.38
N THR A 487 36.08 -33.47 8.49
CA THR A 487 35.56 -33.89 7.17
C THR A 487 34.23 -34.64 7.33
N LYS A 488 34.18 -35.62 8.24
CA LYS A 488 32.94 -36.34 8.59
C LYS A 488 31.82 -35.42 9.08
N ILE A 489 32.10 -34.56 10.08
CA ILE A 489 31.09 -33.65 10.66
C ILE A 489 30.51 -32.72 9.59
N VAL A 490 31.37 -32.13 8.75
CA VAL A 490 30.94 -31.20 7.70
C VAL A 490 30.12 -31.92 6.63
N ALA A 491 30.53 -33.12 6.19
CA ALA A 491 29.75 -33.93 5.26
C ALA A 491 28.35 -34.27 5.83
N TYR A 492 28.26 -34.66 7.10
CA TYR A 492 26.98 -34.96 7.75
C TYR A 492 26.04 -33.74 7.80
N LEU A 493 26.58 -32.56 8.13
CA LEU A 493 25.81 -31.31 8.17
C LEU A 493 25.41 -30.84 6.76
N GLY A 494 26.30 -30.95 5.77
CA GLY A 494 26.01 -30.63 4.37
C GLY A 494 24.91 -31.53 3.79
N THR A 495 24.97 -32.85 4.04
CA THR A 495 23.90 -33.79 3.69
C THR A 495 22.57 -33.42 4.34
N TYR A 496 22.56 -33.07 5.63
CA TYR A 496 21.33 -32.65 6.32
C TYR A 496 20.73 -31.35 5.74
N ILE A 497 21.53 -30.30 5.57
CA ILE A 497 21.06 -29.01 5.03
C ILE A 497 20.59 -29.18 3.58
N GLY A 498 21.34 -29.91 2.76
CA GLY A 498 20.99 -30.22 1.38
C GLY A 498 19.69 -31.00 1.26
N GLY A 499 19.47 -32.02 2.10
CA GLY A 499 18.25 -32.83 2.11
C GLY A 499 16.98 -32.06 2.51
N VAL A 500 17.06 -31.18 3.52
CA VAL A 500 15.96 -30.25 3.87
C VAL A 500 15.68 -29.30 2.69
N THR A 501 16.73 -28.74 2.08
CA THR A 501 16.62 -27.77 0.99
C THR A 501 16.01 -28.41 -0.26
N PHE A 502 16.43 -29.63 -0.62
CA PHE A 502 15.90 -30.41 -1.73
C PHE A 502 14.39 -30.61 -1.62
N SER A 503 13.93 -31.25 -0.54
CA SER A 503 12.54 -31.67 -0.43
C SER A 503 11.59 -30.52 -0.09
N GLY A 504 12.01 -29.58 0.76
CA GLY A 504 11.24 -28.38 1.08
C GLY A 504 10.98 -27.54 -0.16
N SER A 505 12.01 -27.32 -0.98
CA SER A 505 11.88 -26.51 -2.20
C SER A 505 11.02 -27.20 -3.25
N LEU A 506 11.03 -28.55 -3.31
CA LEU A 506 10.14 -29.33 -4.18
C LEU A 506 8.66 -29.23 -3.75
N VAL A 507 8.38 -29.23 -2.45
CA VAL A 507 7.01 -28.98 -1.92
C VAL A 507 6.58 -27.53 -2.16
N ALA A 508 7.48 -26.56 -2.00
CA ALA A 508 7.22 -25.15 -2.31
C ALA A 508 6.87 -24.96 -3.79
N TYR A 509 7.69 -25.51 -4.70
CA TYR A 509 7.41 -25.57 -6.15
C TYR A 509 6.01 -26.15 -6.42
N GLY A 510 5.71 -27.33 -5.87
CA GLY A 510 4.44 -28.01 -6.11
C GLY A 510 3.21 -27.26 -5.57
N LYS A 511 3.32 -26.54 -4.44
CA LYS A 511 2.25 -25.66 -3.93
C LYS A 511 2.07 -24.40 -4.77
N LEU A 512 3.15 -23.77 -5.22
CA LEU A 512 3.10 -22.55 -6.05
C LEU A 512 2.53 -22.85 -7.45
N GLN A 513 2.94 -23.97 -8.04
CA GLN A 513 2.48 -24.48 -9.34
C GLN A 513 1.03 -25.03 -9.29
N GLY A 514 0.45 -25.19 -8.10
CA GLY A 514 -0.92 -25.71 -7.91
C GLY A 514 -1.06 -27.23 -8.06
N ILE A 515 0.05 -27.97 -8.11
CA ILE A 515 0.09 -29.45 -8.10
C ILE A 515 -0.34 -29.97 -6.72
N LEU A 516 0.11 -29.29 -5.66
CA LEU A 516 -0.35 -29.51 -4.28
C LEU A 516 -1.37 -28.42 -3.88
N LYS A 517 -2.28 -28.77 -2.98
CA LYS A 517 -3.21 -27.81 -2.38
C LYS A 517 -2.44 -26.71 -1.64
N SER A 518 -2.80 -25.46 -1.88
CA SER A 518 -2.21 -24.28 -1.24
C SER A 518 -2.52 -24.15 0.26
N ALA A 519 -3.51 -24.88 0.76
CA ALA A 519 -3.82 -24.95 2.18
C ALA A 519 -2.65 -25.56 3.00
N PRO A 520 -2.48 -25.17 4.28
CA PRO A 520 -1.54 -25.83 5.20
C PRO A 520 -2.03 -27.25 5.53
N LEU A 521 -1.15 -28.25 5.37
CA LEU A 521 -1.44 -29.64 5.74
C LEU A 521 -1.01 -29.89 7.19
N LEU A 522 -1.98 -29.87 8.11
CA LEU A 522 -1.72 -30.01 9.54
C LEU A 522 -1.85 -31.48 9.99
N LEU A 523 -0.70 -32.14 10.18
CA LEU A 523 -0.65 -33.49 10.76
C LEU A 523 -0.98 -33.47 12.26
N PRO A 524 -1.71 -34.48 12.80
CA PRO A 524 -1.85 -34.68 14.23
C PRO A 524 -0.47 -34.80 14.89
N GLY A 525 -0.24 -34.07 15.99
CA GLY A 525 1.05 -34.12 16.71
C GLY A 525 2.26 -33.57 15.93
N ARG A 526 2.08 -32.78 14.86
CA ARG A 526 3.19 -32.32 13.97
C ARG A 526 4.45 -31.80 14.67
N HIS A 527 4.31 -31.13 15.81
CA HIS A 527 5.44 -30.60 16.57
C HIS A 527 6.28 -31.71 17.23
N LEU A 528 5.63 -32.76 17.74
CA LEU A 528 6.31 -33.94 18.29
C LEU A 528 6.99 -34.75 17.19
N LEU A 529 6.35 -34.89 16.01
CA LEU A 529 6.97 -35.51 14.84
C LEU A 529 8.23 -34.75 14.39
N ASN A 530 8.13 -33.43 14.21
CA ASN A 530 9.26 -32.62 13.76
C ASN A 530 10.38 -32.55 14.81
N ALA A 531 10.05 -32.50 16.11
CA ALA A 531 11.03 -32.60 17.19
C ALA A 531 11.71 -33.99 17.21
N GLY A 532 10.97 -35.06 16.97
CA GLY A 532 11.51 -36.43 16.86
C GLY A 532 12.43 -36.60 15.65
N LEU A 533 12.06 -36.07 14.48
CA LEU A 533 12.90 -36.06 13.27
C LEU A 533 14.19 -35.27 13.51
N LEU A 534 14.12 -34.10 14.16
CA LEU A 534 15.29 -33.30 14.52
C LEU A 534 16.18 -34.03 15.54
N ALA A 535 15.60 -34.59 16.60
CA ALA A 535 16.34 -35.34 17.62
C ALA A 535 17.02 -36.60 17.04
N ALA A 536 16.37 -37.32 16.13
CA ALA A 536 16.97 -38.43 15.40
C ALA A 536 18.10 -37.98 14.46
N SER A 537 17.93 -36.84 13.78
CA SER A 537 18.96 -36.28 12.89
C SER A 537 20.21 -35.82 13.66
N VAL A 538 20.02 -35.18 14.81
CA VAL A 538 21.12 -34.75 15.69
C VAL A 538 21.77 -35.95 16.39
N GLY A 539 20.99 -36.88 16.93
CA GLY A 539 21.50 -38.09 17.59
C GLY A 539 22.23 -39.05 16.63
N GLY A 540 21.84 -39.08 15.35
CA GLY A 540 22.46 -39.91 14.32
C GLY A 540 23.93 -39.62 14.03
N ILE A 541 24.45 -38.45 14.44
CA ILE A 541 25.88 -38.14 14.32
C ILE A 541 26.74 -38.93 15.33
N ILE A 542 26.14 -39.43 16.43
CA ILE A 542 26.86 -40.17 17.48
C ILE A 542 27.39 -41.53 16.95
N PRO A 543 26.57 -42.45 16.41
CA PRO A 543 27.08 -43.69 15.82
C PRO A 543 27.99 -43.43 14.61
N TYR A 544 27.70 -42.40 13.81
CA TYR A 544 28.50 -41.98 12.66
C TYR A 544 29.94 -41.54 13.02
N MET A 545 30.14 -41.03 14.24
CA MET A 545 31.46 -40.56 14.70
C MET A 545 32.23 -41.58 15.53
N ILE A 546 31.54 -42.48 16.24
CA ILE A 546 32.15 -43.48 17.13
C ILE A 546 32.58 -44.74 16.37
N ASP A 547 31.83 -45.17 15.36
CA ASP A 547 32.16 -46.37 14.57
C ASP A 547 32.97 -45.98 13.31
N PRO A 548 34.20 -46.50 13.12
CA PRO A 548 34.98 -46.27 11.90
C PRO A 548 34.49 -47.10 10.70
N SER A 549 33.46 -47.94 10.84
CA SER A 549 32.93 -48.81 9.77
C SER A 549 32.27 -48.04 8.62
N PHE A 550 32.73 -48.32 7.38
CA PHE A 550 32.11 -47.81 6.15
C PHE A 550 30.59 -48.01 6.12
N THR A 551 30.14 -49.23 6.44
CA THR A 551 28.72 -49.63 6.40
C THR A 551 27.90 -48.80 7.37
N THR A 552 28.40 -48.55 8.58
CA THR A 552 27.73 -47.70 9.58
C THR A 552 27.70 -46.25 9.10
N GLY A 553 28.84 -45.73 8.64
CA GLY A 553 28.95 -44.35 8.21
C GLY A 553 28.07 -43.99 7.01
N ILE A 554 28.09 -44.82 5.94
CA ILE A 554 27.24 -44.62 4.76
C ILE A 554 25.74 -44.82 5.09
N THR A 555 25.41 -45.73 6.01
CA THR A 555 24.03 -45.92 6.50
C THR A 555 23.56 -44.69 7.28
N CYS A 556 24.41 -44.07 8.10
CA CYS A 556 24.11 -42.83 8.80
C CYS A 556 23.92 -41.65 7.82
N LEU A 557 24.76 -41.51 6.78
CA LEU A 557 24.57 -40.48 5.75
C LEU A 557 23.27 -40.69 4.94
N GLY A 558 22.96 -41.92 4.55
CA GLY A 558 21.68 -42.25 3.92
C GLY A 558 20.48 -41.98 4.85
N SER A 559 20.63 -42.28 6.14
CA SER A 559 19.59 -42.04 7.15
C SER A 559 19.34 -40.55 7.39
N VAL A 560 20.39 -39.73 7.53
CA VAL A 560 20.23 -38.28 7.73
C VAL A 560 19.72 -37.60 6.45
N SER A 561 20.09 -38.08 5.26
CA SER A 561 19.50 -37.66 3.98
C SER A 561 17.99 -37.97 3.93
N ALA A 562 17.57 -39.16 4.34
CA ALA A 562 16.16 -39.52 4.41
C ALA A 562 15.38 -38.72 5.48
N LEU A 563 15.93 -38.57 6.68
CA LEU A 563 15.31 -37.83 7.79
C LEU A 563 15.16 -36.33 7.47
N SER A 564 16.21 -35.71 6.91
CA SER A 564 16.18 -34.30 6.47
C SER A 564 15.20 -34.09 5.32
N ALA A 565 15.17 -34.99 4.33
CA ALA A 565 14.19 -34.95 3.26
C ALA A 565 12.74 -35.08 3.80
N ILE A 566 12.47 -36.00 4.73
CA ILE A 566 11.15 -36.10 5.38
C ILE A 566 10.82 -34.81 6.15
N MET A 567 11.77 -34.26 6.91
CA MET A 567 11.55 -33.04 7.70
C MET A 567 11.29 -31.79 6.83
N GLY A 568 11.99 -31.66 5.70
CA GLY A 568 11.73 -30.60 4.72
C GLY A 568 10.31 -30.67 4.12
N VAL A 569 9.79 -31.90 3.92
CA VAL A 569 8.39 -32.11 3.52
C VAL A 569 7.43 -31.77 4.65
N THR A 570 7.63 -32.29 5.88
CA THR A 570 6.66 -32.09 6.99
C THR A 570 6.56 -30.64 7.43
N LEU A 571 7.67 -29.89 7.43
CA LEU A 571 7.67 -28.45 7.68
C LEU A 571 6.97 -27.70 6.53
N THR A 572 7.42 -27.87 5.28
CA THR A 572 6.89 -27.06 4.15
C THR A 572 5.45 -27.38 3.79
N ALA A 573 5.00 -28.63 3.99
CA ALA A 573 3.60 -29.01 3.75
C ALA A 573 2.64 -28.30 4.71
N ALA A 574 3.06 -28.02 5.95
CA ALA A 574 2.27 -27.34 6.98
C ALA A 574 2.13 -25.82 6.76
N ILE A 575 2.84 -25.22 5.79
CA ILE A 575 2.84 -23.77 5.54
C ILE A 575 1.80 -23.42 4.45
N GLY A 576 1.11 -22.28 4.63
CA GLY A 576 0.10 -21.76 3.70
C GLY A 576 0.67 -21.17 2.40
N GLY A 577 -0.13 -21.19 1.34
CA GLY A 577 0.32 -20.90 -0.03
C GLY A 577 0.79 -19.47 -0.31
N ALA A 578 0.46 -18.47 0.52
CA ALA A 578 1.00 -17.11 0.40
C ALA A 578 1.98 -16.73 1.54
N ASP A 579 2.18 -17.60 2.52
CA ASP A 579 3.36 -17.57 3.41
C ASP A 579 4.58 -18.23 2.71
N MET A 580 4.32 -19.03 1.67
CA MET A 580 5.32 -19.72 0.83
C MET A 580 6.49 -18.85 0.33
N PRO A 581 6.35 -17.56 0.00
CA PRO A 581 7.48 -16.71 -0.37
C PRO A 581 8.55 -16.56 0.73
N VAL A 582 8.15 -16.62 2.00
CA VAL A 582 9.08 -16.68 3.14
C VAL A 582 9.86 -17.99 3.10
N VAL A 583 9.21 -19.11 2.77
CA VAL A 583 9.88 -20.41 2.62
C VAL A 583 10.90 -20.37 1.48
N ILE A 584 10.60 -19.74 0.34
CA ILE A 584 11.55 -19.58 -0.76
C ILE A 584 12.83 -18.88 -0.28
N THR A 585 12.71 -17.81 0.51
CA THR A 585 13.88 -17.05 1.01
C THR A 585 14.65 -17.78 2.11
N VAL A 586 13.97 -18.54 2.97
CA VAL A 586 14.62 -19.41 3.98
C VAL A 586 15.42 -20.53 3.31
N LEU A 587 14.86 -21.17 2.27
CA LEU A 587 15.55 -22.23 1.54
C LEU A 587 16.66 -21.69 0.62
N ASN A 588 16.59 -20.41 0.19
CA ASN A 588 17.73 -19.70 -0.39
C ASN A 588 18.84 -19.43 0.65
N SER A 589 18.47 -19.19 1.92
CA SER A 589 19.47 -19.11 2.99
C SER A 589 20.17 -20.46 3.17
N TYR A 590 19.40 -21.54 3.24
CA TYR A 590 19.94 -22.91 3.43
C TYR A 590 20.81 -23.39 2.26
N SER A 591 20.48 -23.06 1.00
CA SER A 591 21.35 -23.38 -0.14
C SER A 591 22.72 -22.69 -0.04
N GLY A 592 22.78 -21.44 0.45
CA GLY A 592 24.04 -20.75 0.75
C GLY A 592 24.85 -21.42 1.86
N TRP A 593 24.20 -21.86 2.95
CA TRP A 593 24.90 -22.58 4.03
C TRP A 593 25.34 -24.00 3.64
N ALA A 594 24.65 -24.64 2.68
CA ALA A 594 25.12 -25.88 2.06
C ALA A 594 26.42 -25.67 1.26
N LEU A 595 26.53 -24.59 0.48
CA LEU A 595 27.78 -24.20 -0.19
C LEU A 595 28.91 -23.88 0.81
N CYS A 596 28.59 -23.34 1.99
CA CYS A 596 29.59 -23.19 3.07
C CYS A 596 30.09 -24.56 3.57
N ALA A 597 29.19 -25.54 3.72
CA ALA A 597 29.58 -26.90 4.10
C ALA A 597 30.46 -27.55 3.03
N GLU A 598 30.10 -27.48 1.74
CA GLU A 598 30.98 -27.94 0.64
C GLU A 598 32.32 -27.21 0.64
N GLY A 599 32.34 -25.90 0.94
CA GLY A 599 33.56 -25.11 1.03
C GLY A 599 34.47 -25.47 2.20
N PHE A 600 33.92 -25.81 3.37
CA PHE A 600 34.71 -26.33 4.50
C PHE A 600 35.16 -27.78 4.27
N LEU A 601 34.36 -28.58 3.57
CA LEU A 601 34.66 -29.98 3.25
C LEU A 601 35.83 -30.07 2.25
N LEU A 602 35.76 -29.30 1.16
CA LEU A 602 36.72 -29.29 0.06
C LEU A 602 37.87 -28.29 0.25
N ASN A 603 38.01 -27.69 1.44
CA ASN A 603 38.99 -26.63 1.77
C ASN A 603 39.04 -25.50 0.72
N ASN A 604 37.86 -25.04 0.27
CA ASN A 604 37.70 -24.14 -0.87
C ASN A 604 37.16 -22.76 -0.46
N ASN A 605 38.06 -21.77 -0.51
CA ASN A 605 37.77 -20.37 -0.19
C ASN A 605 36.61 -19.78 -1.03
N LEU A 606 36.52 -20.09 -2.32
CA LEU A 606 35.46 -19.53 -3.19
C LEU A 606 34.06 -19.99 -2.75
N LEU A 607 33.92 -21.28 -2.43
CA LEU A 607 32.64 -21.85 -1.99
C LEU A 607 32.17 -21.25 -0.66
N THR A 608 33.08 -21.04 0.31
CA THR A 608 32.71 -20.40 1.58
C THR A 608 32.31 -18.92 1.41
N ILE A 609 33.01 -18.16 0.56
CA ILE A 609 32.68 -16.75 0.27
C ILE A 609 31.30 -16.65 -0.42
N VAL A 610 31.06 -17.45 -1.46
CA VAL A 610 29.80 -17.43 -2.22
C VAL A 610 28.65 -17.98 -1.37
N GLY A 611 28.87 -19.04 -0.61
CA GLY A 611 27.88 -19.62 0.30
C GLY A 611 27.42 -18.63 1.37
N ALA A 612 28.35 -17.94 2.04
CA ALA A 612 28.01 -16.95 3.07
C ALA A 612 27.27 -15.73 2.49
N LEU A 613 27.63 -15.31 1.27
CA LEU A 613 26.97 -14.23 0.54
C LEU A 613 25.51 -14.58 0.16
N ILE A 614 25.26 -15.80 -0.29
CA ILE A 614 23.90 -16.31 -0.58
C ILE A 614 23.11 -16.51 0.72
N GLY A 615 23.73 -17.13 1.73
CA GLY A 615 23.11 -17.48 3.00
C GLY A 615 22.62 -16.25 3.77
N SER A 616 23.45 -15.22 3.86
CA SER A 616 23.11 -13.93 4.47
C SER A 616 22.04 -13.17 3.67
N SER A 617 22.15 -13.13 2.34
CA SER A 617 21.14 -12.52 1.45
C SER A 617 19.75 -13.16 1.63
N GLY A 618 19.67 -14.50 1.64
CA GLY A 618 18.44 -15.22 1.91
C GLY A 618 17.84 -14.91 3.29
N ALA A 619 18.67 -14.89 4.33
CA ALA A 619 18.23 -14.61 5.70
C ALA A 619 17.69 -13.17 5.88
N ILE A 620 18.37 -12.17 5.29
CA ILE A 620 17.93 -10.76 5.31
C ILE A 620 16.60 -10.61 4.58
N LEU A 621 16.44 -11.26 3.40
CA LEU A 621 15.17 -11.25 2.67
C LEU A 621 14.04 -11.89 3.48
N SER A 622 14.26 -13.04 4.12
CA SER A 622 13.26 -13.67 5.02
C SER A 622 12.86 -12.75 6.17
N TYR A 623 13.83 -12.05 6.79
CA TYR A 623 13.55 -11.09 7.86
C TYR A 623 12.67 -9.93 7.38
N ILE A 624 13.02 -9.31 6.25
CA ILE A 624 12.24 -8.21 5.65
C ILE A 624 10.79 -8.66 5.34
N MET A 625 10.61 -9.86 4.77
CA MET A 625 9.26 -10.41 4.54
C MET A 625 8.48 -10.59 5.85
N CYS A 626 9.12 -11.17 6.87
CA CYS A 626 8.51 -11.40 8.19
C CYS A 626 8.06 -10.09 8.85
N VAL A 627 8.89 -9.05 8.80
CA VAL A 627 8.56 -7.72 9.34
C VAL A 627 7.40 -7.08 8.55
N ALA A 628 7.45 -7.12 7.21
CA ALA A 628 6.38 -6.60 6.34
C ALA A 628 5.04 -7.35 6.43
N MET A 629 4.99 -8.47 7.17
CA MET A 629 3.78 -9.25 7.49
C MET A 629 3.41 -9.19 8.99
N ASN A 630 4.20 -8.51 9.83
CA ASN A 630 4.14 -8.58 11.30
C ASN A 630 4.06 -10.03 11.86
N ARG A 631 4.88 -10.94 11.31
CA ARG A 631 4.96 -12.35 11.76
C ARG A 631 6.40 -12.78 11.92
N SER A 632 6.75 -13.29 13.10
CA SER A 632 8.08 -13.87 13.34
C SER A 632 8.33 -15.12 12.49
N LEU A 633 9.60 -15.38 12.16
CA LEU A 633 10.01 -16.53 11.36
C LEU A 633 9.53 -17.86 11.97
N ALA A 634 9.58 -17.98 13.30
CA ALA A 634 9.09 -19.16 14.02
C ALA A 634 7.56 -19.33 13.88
N ASN A 635 6.77 -18.25 13.89
CA ASN A 635 5.33 -18.30 13.65
C ASN A 635 5.03 -18.81 12.22
N VAL A 636 5.76 -18.32 11.22
CA VAL A 636 5.61 -18.78 9.82
C VAL A 636 5.98 -20.26 9.65
N ILE A 637 7.17 -20.67 10.11
CA ILE A 637 7.69 -22.03 9.87
C ILE A 637 6.97 -23.10 10.70
N LEU A 638 6.54 -22.79 11.93
CA LEU A 638 5.84 -23.76 12.80
C LEU A 638 4.32 -23.74 12.60
N GLY A 639 3.76 -22.79 11.85
CA GLY A 639 2.32 -22.66 11.59
C GLY A 639 1.53 -22.11 12.79
N GLY A 640 1.96 -20.97 13.32
CA GLY A 640 1.21 -20.19 14.31
C GLY A 640 0.01 -19.48 13.70
N TYR A 641 -0.92 -19.05 14.56
CA TYR A 641 -2.15 -18.34 14.19
C TYR A 641 -2.03 -16.85 14.55
N GLY A 642 -2.34 -15.95 13.61
CA GLY A 642 -2.27 -14.50 13.81
C GLY A 642 -0.88 -13.86 13.64
N THR A 643 -0.84 -12.52 13.74
CA THR A 643 0.39 -11.73 13.86
C THR A 643 0.91 -11.77 15.31
N THR A 644 2.14 -11.29 15.52
CA THR A 644 2.70 -11.11 16.87
C THR A 644 2.00 -10.03 17.71
N SER A 645 1.03 -9.29 17.13
CA SER A 645 0.29 -8.21 17.79
C SER A 645 -1.20 -8.49 17.98
N THR A 646 -1.74 -9.61 17.49
CA THR A 646 -3.16 -9.95 17.68
C THR A 646 -3.48 -10.20 19.16
N ALA A 647 -4.37 -9.39 19.75
CA ALA A 647 -4.71 -9.41 21.18
C ALA A 647 -5.55 -10.62 21.66
N GLY A 648 -5.78 -11.61 20.79
CA GLY A 648 -6.50 -12.86 21.12
C GLY A 648 -8.02 -12.75 21.29
N GLY A 649 -8.60 -11.55 21.17
CA GLY A 649 -10.05 -11.35 21.16
C GLY A 649 -10.72 -11.70 19.82
N LYS A 650 -12.02 -11.38 19.70
CA LYS A 650 -12.72 -11.44 18.42
C LYS A 650 -12.38 -10.20 17.58
N PRO A 651 -12.16 -10.35 16.25
CA PRO A 651 -12.11 -9.21 15.34
C PRO A 651 -13.35 -8.32 15.42
N MET A 652 -13.18 -7.04 15.10
CA MET A 652 -14.24 -6.05 15.10
C MET A 652 -15.29 -6.34 14.01
N GLU A 653 -16.59 -6.27 14.33
CA GLU A 653 -17.64 -6.43 13.33
C GLU A 653 -17.68 -5.23 12.36
N ILE A 654 -17.57 -5.51 11.06
CA ILE A 654 -17.64 -4.48 10.02
C ILE A 654 -19.09 -4.02 9.87
N SER A 655 -19.33 -2.72 10.07
CA SER A 655 -20.65 -2.10 9.94
C SER A 655 -20.69 -1.09 8.80
N GLY A 656 -21.59 -1.29 7.84
CA GLY A 656 -21.79 -0.39 6.71
C GLY A 656 -22.49 -1.06 5.52
N THR A 657 -22.60 -0.31 4.43
CA THR A 657 -22.79 -0.86 3.08
C THR A 657 -21.61 -0.42 2.23
N HIS A 658 -21.24 -1.24 1.25
CA HIS A 658 -20.34 -0.81 0.19
C HIS A 658 -21.09 0.10 -0.79
N THR A 659 -20.34 0.95 -1.49
CA THR A 659 -20.82 1.68 -2.68
C THR A 659 -20.37 0.90 -3.91
N GLU A 660 -21.26 0.61 -4.86
CA GLU A 660 -20.90 -0.02 -6.14
C GLU A 660 -21.08 0.96 -7.30
N ILE A 661 -20.15 0.95 -8.27
CA ILE A 661 -20.16 1.80 -9.47
C ILE A 661 -19.97 1.00 -10.75
N ASN A 662 -20.44 1.56 -11.87
CA ASN A 662 -20.22 1.00 -13.20
C ASN A 662 -18.96 1.59 -13.88
N LEU A 663 -18.62 1.06 -15.05
CA LEU A 663 -17.47 1.48 -15.85
C LEU A 663 -17.54 2.95 -16.32
N ASP A 664 -18.73 3.50 -16.54
CA ASP A 664 -18.88 4.88 -17.00
C ASP A 664 -18.58 5.87 -15.87
N ASN A 665 -19.11 5.65 -14.67
CA ASN A 665 -18.80 6.45 -13.50
C ASN A 665 -17.33 6.31 -13.07
N ALA A 666 -16.74 5.11 -13.23
CA ALA A 666 -15.31 4.91 -13.04
C ALA A 666 -14.47 5.70 -14.06
N ILE A 667 -14.90 5.79 -15.32
CA ILE A 667 -14.21 6.59 -16.34
C ILE A 667 -14.28 8.08 -16.01
N ASP A 668 -15.43 8.61 -15.62
CA ASP A 668 -15.55 10.04 -15.32
C ASP A 668 -14.69 10.43 -14.10
N MET A 669 -14.63 9.58 -13.06
CA MET A 669 -13.68 9.76 -11.94
C MET A 669 -12.21 9.79 -12.40
N ILE A 670 -11.80 8.90 -13.32
CA ILE A 670 -10.44 8.86 -13.89
C ILE A 670 -10.15 10.11 -14.73
N ARG A 671 -11.18 10.68 -15.39
CA ARG A 671 -11.06 11.90 -16.20
C ARG A 671 -10.95 13.15 -15.34
N GLU A 672 -11.67 13.23 -14.22
CA GLU A 672 -11.62 14.34 -13.25
C GLU A 672 -10.31 14.36 -12.44
N ALA A 673 -9.77 13.19 -12.06
CA ALA A 673 -8.55 13.09 -11.26
C ALA A 673 -7.28 13.56 -12.00
N ASN A 674 -6.44 14.40 -11.38
CA ASN A 674 -5.16 14.84 -11.95
C ASN A 674 -3.96 14.08 -11.38
N SER A 675 -4.10 13.56 -10.16
CA SER A 675 -3.15 12.69 -9.49
C SER A 675 -3.78 11.32 -9.24
N ILE A 676 -3.13 10.26 -9.74
CA ILE A 676 -3.65 8.90 -9.67
C ILE A 676 -2.56 7.97 -9.13
N ILE A 677 -2.88 7.19 -8.10
CA ILE A 677 -2.03 6.08 -7.64
C ILE A 677 -2.73 4.76 -7.95
N ILE A 678 -2.00 3.82 -8.54
CA ILE A 678 -2.45 2.44 -8.74
C ILE A 678 -1.78 1.58 -7.68
N THR A 679 -2.57 0.87 -6.86
CA THR A 679 -2.05 -0.11 -5.90
C THR A 679 -2.40 -1.52 -6.38
N PRO A 680 -1.53 -2.14 -7.20
CA PRO A 680 -1.76 -3.48 -7.72
C PRO A 680 -1.56 -4.54 -6.65
N GLY A 681 -2.24 -5.67 -6.81
CA GLY A 681 -1.97 -6.92 -6.08
C GLY A 681 -1.89 -8.10 -7.04
N TYR A 682 -1.64 -9.30 -6.49
CA TYR A 682 -1.46 -10.51 -7.29
C TYR A 682 -2.66 -10.81 -8.24
N GLY A 683 -3.87 -10.34 -7.91
CA GLY A 683 -5.04 -10.48 -8.78
C GLY A 683 -4.91 -9.80 -10.16
N LEU A 684 -4.18 -8.69 -10.27
CA LEU A 684 -3.89 -8.03 -11.55
C LEU A 684 -3.01 -8.93 -12.43
N CYS A 685 -1.93 -9.47 -11.87
CA CYS A 685 -0.98 -10.32 -12.60
C CYS A 685 -1.58 -11.69 -12.95
N ALA A 686 -2.37 -12.28 -12.05
CA ALA A 686 -3.05 -13.55 -12.28
C ALA A 686 -4.06 -13.48 -13.44
N ALA A 687 -4.65 -12.30 -13.68
CA ALA A 687 -5.53 -12.03 -14.81
C ALA A 687 -4.77 -11.58 -16.09
N LYS A 688 -3.44 -11.44 -16.04
CA LYS A 688 -2.60 -10.79 -17.08
C LYS A 688 -3.06 -9.36 -17.43
N ALA A 689 -3.55 -8.62 -16.43
CA ALA A 689 -4.09 -7.27 -16.59
C ALA A 689 -3.03 -6.15 -16.50
N GLN A 690 -1.73 -6.47 -16.32
CA GLN A 690 -0.66 -5.47 -16.35
C GLN A 690 -0.56 -4.73 -17.69
N TYR A 691 -0.78 -5.42 -18.81
CA TYR A 691 -0.64 -4.85 -20.16
C TYR A 691 -1.65 -3.75 -20.50
N PRO A 692 -2.99 -3.94 -20.33
CA PRO A 692 -3.95 -2.85 -20.53
C PRO A 692 -3.79 -1.71 -19.54
N ILE A 693 -3.32 -2.00 -18.31
CA ILE A 693 -3.02 -0.99 -17.30
C ILE A 693 -1.80 -0.14 -17.68
N ALA A 694 -0.73 -0.72 -18.24
CA ALA A 694 0.43 0.06 -18.69
C ALA A 694 0.08 1.01 -19.84
N ASP A 695 -0.73 0.57 -20.81
CA ASP A 695 -1.21 1.44 -21.90
C ASP A 695 -2.21 2.51 -21.40
N LEU A 696 -3.07 2.17 -20.43
CA LEU A 696 -3.93 3.14 -19.75
C LEU A 696 -3.12 4.22 -19.01
N VAL A 697 -2.11 3.82 -18.24
CA VAL A 697 -1.18 4.73 -17.55
C VAL A 697 -0.47 5.63 -18.55
N LYS A 698 0.02 5.08 -19.66
CA LYS A 698 0.63 5.85 -20.75
C LYS A 698 -0.34 6.89 -21.32
N MET A 699 -1.55 6.49 -21.74
CA MET A 699 -2.55 7.42 -22.31
C MET A 699 -2.96 8.53 -21.34
N LEU A 700 -3.02 8.26 -20.03
CA LEU A 700 -3.29 9.27 -19.01
C LEU A 700 -2.09 10.19 -18.74
N THR A 701 -0.86 9.67 -18.84
CA THR A 701 0.39 10.45 -18.71
C THR A 701 0.61 11.36 -19.92
N GLU A 702 0.25 10.91 -21.12
CA GLU A 702 0.24 11.73 -22.35
C GLU A 702 -0.73 12.93 -22.27
N GLN A 703 -1.71 12.89 -21.35
CA GLN A 703 -2.61 14.00 -21.03
C GLN A 703 -2.10 14.89 -19.87
N GLY A 704 -0.89 14.65 -19.36
CA GLY A 704 -0.28 15.41 -18.28
C GLY A 704 -0.74 15.05 -16.86
N LYS A 705 -1.46 13.93 -16.67
CA LYS A 705 -1.86 13.46 -15.33
C LYS A 705 -0.67 12.80 -14.60
N LYS A 706 -0.53 13.05 -13.29
CA LYS A 706 0.51 12.44 -12.44
C LYS A 706 0.06 11.02 -12.04
N VAL A 707 0.35 10.03 -12.88
CA VAL A 707 0.00 8.62 -12.62
C VAL A 707 1.20 7.85 -12.09
N ARG A 708 1.02 7.10 -10.99
CA ARG A 708 2.07 6.32 -10.31
C ARG A 708 1.55 4.97 -9.83
N PHE A 709 2.45 4.05 -9.51
CA PHE A 709 2.16 2.80 -8.82
C PHE A 709 2.70 2.83 -7.39
N GLY A 710 1.93 2.29 -6.45
CA GLY A 710 2.35 2.03 -5.08
C GLY A 710 2.44 0.53 -4.81
N ILE A 711 3.65 0.03 -4.53
CA ILE A 711 3.94 -1.38 -4.34
C ILE A 711 4.04 -1.71 -2.85
N HIS A 712 3.37 -2.78 -2.43
CA HIS A 712 3.51 -3.31 -1.08
C HIS A 712 4.61 -4.38 -1.06
N PRO A 713 5.56 -4.41 -0.08
CA PRO A 713 6.74 -5.29 -0.14
C PRO A 713 6.45 -6.79 -0.31
N VAL A 714 5.27 -7.25 0.17
CA VAL A 714 4.78 -8.63 0.03
C VAL A 714 3.64 -8.82 -0.98
N ALA A 715 3.35 -7.86 -1.86
CA ALA A 715 2.36 -8.01 -2.93
C ALA A 715 2.91 -8.90 -4.07
N GLY A 716 2.60 -10.20 -4.03
CA GLY A 716 2.96 -11.14 -5.10
C GLY A 716 3.06 -12.58 -4.59
N ARG A 717 3.92 -13.37 -5.23
CA ARG A 717 4.34 -14.71 -4.78
C ARG A 717 5.87 -14.82 -4.58
N MET A 718 6.58 -13.71 -4.65
CA MET A 718 8.02 -13.56 -4.42
C MET A 718 8.32 -12.07 -4.14
N PRO A 719 9.33 -11.73 -3.32
CA PRO A 719 9.76 -10.35 -3.13
C PRO A 719 9.99 -9.60 -4.45
N GLY A 720 9.44 -8.38 -4.56
CA GLY A 720 9.56 -7.52 -5.73
C GLY A 720 8.94 -8.05 -7.03
N GLN A 721 8.22 -9.19 -7.01
CA GLN A 721 7.68 -9.82 -8.23
C GLN A 721 6.82 -8.85 -9.05
N LEU A 722 6.06 -7.99 -8.36
CA LEU A 722 5.12 -7.06 -8.96
C LEU A 722 5.82 -5.96 -9.76
N ASN A 723 6.95 -5.46 -9.28
CA ASN A 723 7.78 -4.48 -9.99
C ASN A 723 8.29 -5.10 -11.31
N VAL A 724 8.74 -6.37 -11.30
CA VAL A 724 9.15 -7.08 -12.53
C VAL A 724 8.00 -7.18 -13.54
N LEU A 725 6.79 -7.49 -13.07
CA LEU A 725 5.62 -7.71 -13.92
C LEU A 725 5.03 -6.40 -14.48
N LEU A 726 5.20 -5.27 -13.78
CA LEU A 726 4.87 -3.94 -14.32
C LEU A 726 5.86 -3.53 -15.41
N ALA A 727 7.16 -3.77 -15.21
CA ALA A 727 8.17 -3.51 -16.24
C ALA A 727 8.06 -4.46 -17.44
N GLU A 728 7.59 -5.70 -17.27
CA GLU A 728 7.21 -6.60 -18.38
C GLU A 728 6.14 -5.96 -19.29
N ALA A 729 5.22 -5.19 -18.70
CA ALA A 729 4.21 -4.43 -19.42
C ALA A 729 4.71 -3.08 -19.97
N GLY A 730 5.98 -2.73 -19.78
CA GLY A 730 6.57 -1.47 -20.24
C GLY A 730 6.35 -0.27 -19.33
N VAL A 731 5.98 -0.47 -18.05
CA VAL A 731 5.86 0.61 -17.07
C VAL A 731 7.26 1.14 -16.68
N PRO A 732 7.53 2.46 -16.80
CA PRO A 732 8.77 3.07 -16.31
C PRO A 732 8.91 2.93 -14.78
N TYR A 733 10.13 2.61 -14.32
CA TYR A 733 10.41 2.39 -12.89
C TYR A 733 10.31 3.66 -12.04
N ASP A 734 10.52 4.83 -12.64
CA ASP A 734 10.46 6.15 -11.98
C ASP A 734 9.04 6.59 -11.60
N ILE A 735 8.01 5.85 -12.06
CA ILE A 735 6.63 5.95 -11.58
C ILE A 735 6.18 4.74 -10.75
N VAL A 736 7.09 3.83 -10.36
CA VAL A 736 6.80 2.65 -9.52
C VAL A 736 7.51 2.82 -8.18
N LEU A 737 6.75 3.22 -7.16
CA LEU A 737 7.26 3.55 -5.83
C LEU A 737 6.87 2.47 -4.82
N GLU A 738 7.71 2.28 -3.80
CA GLU A 738 7.46 1.35 -2.70
C GLU A 738 6.51 1.95 -1.65
N MET A 739 6.00 1.10 -0.76
CA MET A 739 4.97 1.47 0.22
C MET A 739 5.37 2.67 1.07
N ASP A 740 6.58 2.68 1.60
CA ASP A 740 7.04 3.74 2.50
C ASP A 740 7.38 5.04 1.73
N GLU A 741 7.71 4.95 0.43
CA GLU A 741 7.80 6.10 -0.47
C GLU A 741 6.43 6.75 -0.71
N ILE A 742 5.40 5.95 -0.94
CA ILE A 742 4.14 6.45 -1.50
C ILE A 742 3.02 6.63 -0.46
N ASN A 743 3.16 6.05 0.74
CA ASN A 743 2.11 6.14 1.77
C ASN A 743 1.77 7.59 2.15
N HIS A 744 2.77 8.48 2.11
CA HIS A 744 2.57 9.90 2.40
C HIS A 744 1.97 10.72 1.25
N ASP A 745 1.97 10.19 0.02
CA ASP A 745 1.32 10.82 -1.14
C ASP A 745 -0.20 10.56 -1.20
N PHE A 746 -0.74 9.59 -0.44
CA PHE A 746 -2.16 9.25 -0.50
C PHE A 746 -3.11 10.41 -0.13
N PRO A 747 -2.86 11.24 0.91
CA PRO A 747 -3.72 12.40 1.23
C PRO A 747 -3.83 13.42 0.08
N ASP A 748 -2.74 13.65 -0.65
CA ASP A 748 -2.68 14.59 -1.77
C ASP A 748 -3.10 13.98 -3.12
N THR A 749 -3.54 12.71 -3.13
CA THR A 749 -3.94 11.98 -4.34
C THR A 749 -5.45 12.06 -4.58
N ASP A 750 -5.85 12.42 -5.81
CA ASP A 750 -7.26 12.55 -6.21
C ASP A 750 -7.96 11.19 -6.32
N LEU A 751 -7.27 10.17 -6.83
CA LEU A 751 -7.86 8.86 -7.10
C LEU A 751 -6.86 7.72 -6.86
N VAL A 752 -7.28 6.68 -6.14
CA VAL A 752 -6.53 5.43 -6.00
C VAL A 752 -7.25 4.28 -6.70
N LEU A 753 -6.53 3.55 -7.56
CA LEU A 753 -7.03 2.34 -8.22
C LEU A 753 -6.45 1.09 -7.54
N VAL A 754 -7.25 0.41 -6.73
CA VAL A 754 -6.87 -0.83 -6.05
C VAL A 754 -7.20 -2.02 -6.94
N ILE A 755 -6.18 -2.68 -7.52
CA ILE A 755 -6.40 -3.69 -8.57
C ILE A 755 -5.94 -5.07 -8.11
N GLY A 756 -6.89 -5.91 -7.67
CA GLY A 756 -6.60 -7.28 -7.25
C GLY A 756 -5.74 -7.41 -5.99
N ALA A 757 -5.68 -6.36 -5.17
CA ALA A 757 -5.16 -6.35 -3.80
C ALA A 757 -6.30 -6.51 -2.77
N ASN A 758 -5.97 -6.89 -1.53
CA ASN A 758 -6.92 -6.84 -0.41
C ASN A 758 -6.19 -6.62 0.92
N ASP A 759 -5.45 -7.62 1.40
CA ASP A 759 -4.86 -7.60 2.74
C ASP A 759 -3.80 -6.48 2.88
N THR A 760 -3.06 -6.20 1.81
CA THR A 760 -2.05 -5.13 1.69
C THR A 760 -2.60 -3.70 1.66
N VAL A 761 -3.92 -3.53 1.69
CA VAL A 761 -4.63 -2.24 1.78
C VAL A 761 -5.68 -2.24 2.91
N ASN A 762 -5.67 -3.26 3.78
CA ASN A 762 -6.74 -3.47 4.76
C ASN A 762 -6.50 -2.65 6.03
N SER A 763 -7.36 -1.66 6.27
CA SER A 763 -7.24 -0.75 7.42
C SER A 763 -7.41 -1.45 8.77
N ALA A 764 -8.00 -2.65 8.84
CA ALA A 764 -8.07 -3.45 10.06
C ALA A 764 -6.68 -3.83 10.62
N ALA A 765 -5.61 -3.72 9.83
CA ALA A 765 -4.25 -3.88 10.32
C ALA A 765 -3.82 -2.76 11.30
N GLN A 766 -4.39 -1.56 11.16
CA GLN A 766 -4.19 -0.42 12.07
C GLN A 766 -5.37 -0.20 13.03
N GLU A 767 -6.60 -0.43 12.55
CA GLU A 767 -7.85 -0.05 13.24
C GLU A 767 -8.38 -1.13 14.22
N ASP A 768 -7.94 -2.39 14.14
CA ASP A 768 -8.40 -3.47 15.03
C ASP A 768 -7.23 -4.33 15.60
N PRO A 769 -6.94 -4.24 16.92
CA PRO A 769 -5.89 -5.05 17.55
C PRO A 769 -6.24 -6.54 17.66
N ASN A 770 -7.47 -6.94 17.37
CA ASN A 770 -7.90 -8.35 17.32
C ASN A 770 -7.88 -8.93 15.89
N SER A 771 -7.53 -8.11 14.89
CA SER A 771 -7.37 -8.56 13.52
C SER A 771 -6.25 -9.60 13.40
N ILE A 772 -6.42 -10.57 12.50
CA ILE A 772 -5.39 -11.58 12.19
C ILE A 772 -4.15 -10.96 11.54
N ILE A 773 -4.27 -9.72 11.02
CA ILE A 773 -3.21 -8.89 10.43
C ILE A 773 -2.90 -7.64 11.27
N ALA A 774 -3.30 -7.60 12.55
CA ALA A 774 -3.03 -6.47 13.43
C ALA A 774 -1.54 -6.12 13.46
N GLY A 775 -1.20 -4.83 13.33
CA GLY A 775 0.17 -4.32 13.27
C GLY A 775 0.93 -4.59 11.97
N MET A 776 0.31 -5.17 10.94
CA MET A 776 0.91 -5.26 9.60
C MET A 776 0.96 -3.85 8.97
N PRO A 777 2.12 -3.39 8.45
CA PRO A 777 2.17 -2.17 7.66
C PRO A 777 1.41 -2.40 6.34
N VAL A 778 0.69 -1.39 5.85
CA VAL A 778 -0.18 -1.49 4.67
C VAL A 778 -0.15 -0.19 3.85
N LEU A 779 -0.60 -0.27 2.59
CA LEU A 779 -0.82 0.91 1.75
C LEU A 779 -2.10 1.63 2.21
N GLU A 780 -1.97 2.87 2.67
CA GLU A 780 -3.01 3.64 3.37
C GLU A 780 -4.02 4.32 2.42
N VAL A 781 -4.48 3.58 1.41
CA VAL A 781 -5.26 4.07 0.26
C VAL A 781 -6.51 4.88 0.65
N TRP A 782 -7.10 4.56 1.81
CA TRP A 782 -8.29 5.22 2.35
C TRP A 782 -8.06 6.67 2.81
N LYS A 783 -6.80 7.16 2.82
CA LYS A 783 -6.47 8.57 3.07
C LYS A 783 -6.67 9.46 1.83
N SER A 784 -6.83 8.87 0.64
CA SER A 784 -7.07 9.60 -0.61
C SER A 784 -8.53 10.06 -0.80
N LYS A 785 -8.75 10.97 -1.75
CA LYS A 785 -10.09 11.57 -1.99
C LYS A 785 -11.12 10.57 -2.52
N GLN A 786 -10.69 9.58 -3.30
CA GLN A 786 -11.54 8.52 -3.84
C GLN A 786 -10.72 7.24 -4.10
N VAL A 787 -11.29 6.08 -3.79
CA VAL A 787 -10.68 4.76 -4.00
C VAL A 787 -11.60 3.89 -4.86
N ILE A 788 -11.14 3.44 -6.03
CA ILE A 788 -11.86 2.44 -6.83
C ILE A 788 -11.22 1.07 -6.60
N VAL A 789 -12.00 0.12 -6.07
CA VAL A 789 -11.55 -1.26 -5.81
C VAL A 789 -12.08 -2.21 -6.89
N MET A 790 -11.16 -2.78 -7.68
CA MET A 790 -11.46 -3.78 -8.70
C MET A 790 -11.21 -5.20 -8.19
N LYS A 791 -12.31 -5.96 -8.00
CA LYS A 791 -12.31 -7.37 -7.57
C LYS A 791 -13.53 -8.13 -8.10
N ARG A 792 -13.46 -9.47 -8.15
CA ARG A 792 -14.51 -10.34 -8.73
C ARG A 792 -15.81 -10.41 -7.94
N SER A 793 -15.73 -10.23 -6.61
CA SER A 793 -16.87 -10.22 -5.69
C SER A 793 -16.40 -9.68 -4.34
N LEU A 794 -17.32 -9.47 -3.39
CA LEU A 794 -16.98 -9.01 -2.03
C LEU A 794 -16.21 -10.03 -1.17
N GLY A 795 -15.90 -11.23 -1.67
CA GLY A 795 -15.18 -12.27 -0.91
C GLY A 795 -13.82 -11.84 -0.32
N VAL A 796 -13.43 -12.53 0.76
CA VAL A 796 -12.24 -12.26 1.60
C VAL A 796 -10.89 -12.43 0.88
N GLY A 797 -9.82 -11.93 1.52
CA GLY A 797 -8.43 -12.03 1.04
C GLY A 797 -7.75 -13.36 1.38
N TYR A 798 -6.41 -13.39 1.37
CA TYR A 798 -5.64 -14.56 1.80
C TYR A 798 -5.73 -14.75 3.31
N ALA A 799 -5.73 -13.64 4.07
CA ALA A 799 -5.93 -13.63 5.52
C ALA A 799 -7.33 -14.16 5.96
N ALA A 800 -8.23 -14.47 5.02
CA ALA A 800 -9.62 -14.87 5.24
C ALA A 800 -10.47 -13.88 6.08
N VAL A 801 -9.97 -12.65 6.25
CA VAL A 801 -10.64 -11.54 6.92
C VAL A 801 -11.24 -10.59 5.87
N ASP A 802 -12.35 -9.96 6.23
CA ASP A 802 -13.02 -8.95 5.42
C ASP A 802 -12.36 -7.57 5.62
N ASN A 803 -12.60 -6.61 4.72
CA ASN A 803 -11.83 -5.37 4.66
C ASN A 803 -12.71 -4.13 4.87
N PRO A 804 -12.53 -3.39 5.98
CA PRO A 804 -13.34 -2.21 6.29
C PRO A 804 -13.29 -1.13 5.20
N ILE A 805 -12.23 -1.05 4.38
CA ILE A 805 -12.15 -0.03 3.30
C ILE A 805 -13.30 -0.17 2.31
N PHE A 806 -13.79 -1.38 2.01
CA PHE A 806 -14.90 -1.60 1.08
C PHE A 806 -16.22 -0.93 1.54
N TYR A 807 -16.28 -0.53 2.82
CA TYR A 807 -17.42 0.07 3.49
C TYR A 807 -17.15 1.53 3.92
N LYS A 808 -15.97 2.09 3.61
CA LYS A 808 -15.65 3.52 3.85
C LYS A 808 -16.28 4.39 2.73
N PRO A 809 -16.77 5.61 3.04
CA PRO A 809 -17.58 6.41 2.10
C PRO A 809 -16.81 6.98 0.91
N ASN A 810 -15.47 7.05 0.99
CA ASN A 810 -14.57 7.42 -0.12
C ASN A 810 -14.08 6.19 -0.91
N THR A 811 -14.76 5.04 -0.80
CA THR A 811 -14.46 3.83 -1.57
C THR A 811 -15.65 3.41 -2.43
N ALA A 812 -15.38 3.15 -3.70
CA ALA A 812 -16.30 2.64 -4.69
C ALA A 812 -15.82 1.27 -5.23
N MET A 813 -16.71 0.27 -5.18
CA MET A 813 -16.46 -1.06 -5.71
C MET A 813 -16.78 -1.07 -7.21
N LEU A 814 -15.83 -1.52 -8.03
CA LEU A 814 -16.03 -1.80 -9.45
C LEU A 814 -15.88 -3.32 -9.65
N LEU A 815 -16.99 -4.05 -9.52
CA LEU A 815 -16.96 -5.51 -9.51
C LEU A 815 -16.79 -6.09 -10.92
N GLY A 816 -15.91 -7.08 -11.04
CA GLY A 816 -15.65 -7.77 -12.29
C GLY A 816 -14.38 -8.61 -12.33
N ASP A 817 -14.14 -9.25 -13.47
CA ASP A 817 -12.83 -9.82 -13.77
C ASP A 817 -11.83 -8.70 -14.12
N ALA A 818 -10.63 -8.76 -13.54
CA ALA A 818 -9.66 -7.68 -13.64
C ALA A 818 -9.15 -7.45 -15.07
N LYS A 819 -9.06 -8.49 -15.92
CA LYS A 819 -8.66 -8.31 -17.32
C LYS A 819 -9.76 -7.57 -18.07
N LYS A 820 -11.00 -8.05 -17.95
CA LYS A 820 -12.17 -7.46 -18.62
C LYS A 820 -12.42 -6.00 -18.21
N THR A 821 -12.29 -5.67 -16.91
CA THR A 821 -12.46 -4.28 -16.47
C THR A 821 -11.33 -3.39 -16.98
N CYS A 822 -10.06 -3.81 -16.87
CA CYS A 822 -8.93 -3.00 -17.34
C CYS A 822 -8.96 -2.79 -18.86
N ASP A 823 -9.32 -3.80 -19.65
CA ASP A 823 -9.51 -3.68 -21.10
C ASP A 823 -10.62 -2.66 -21.46
N ALA A 824 -11.73 -2.68 -20.70
CA ALA A 824 -12.84 -1.75 -20.94
C ALA A 824 -12.53 -0.30 -20.50
N LEU A 825 -11.75 -0.13 -19.42
CA LEU A 825 -11.23 1.19 -19.01
C LEU A 825 -10.27 1.75 -20.08
N GLN A 826 -9.32 0.92 -20.56
CA GLN A 826 -8.39 1.26 -21.63
C GLN A 826 -9.13 1.67 -22.92
N ALA A 827 -10.12 0.89 -23.36
CA ALA A 827 -10.91 1.17 -24.55
C ALA A 827 -11.68 2.50 -24.45
N LYS A 828 -12.41 2.72 -23.35
CA LYS A 828 -13.18 3.96 -23.15
C LYS A 828 -12.30 5.20 -23.07
N VAL A 829 -11.11 5.11 -22.45
CA VAL A 829 -10.13 6.22 -22.46
C VAL A 829 -9.65 6.49 -23.89
N ARG A 830 -9.30 5.45 -24.66
CA ARG A 830 -8.87 5.63 -26.06
C ARG A 830 -9.95 6.29 -26.92
N GLU A 831 -11.19 5.79 -26.86
CA GLU A 831 -12.35 6.35 -27.59
C GLU A 831 -12.70 7.80 -27.19
N SER A 832 -12.40 8.19 -25.95
CA SER A 832 -12.68 9.53 -25.42
C SER A 832 -11.64 10.59 -25.79
N TYR A 833 -10.41 10.17 -26.13
CA TYR A 833 -9.25 11.06 -26.25
C TYR A 833 -8.47 10.97 -27.57
N GLN A 834 -8.64 9.92 -28.38
CA GLN A 834 -8.08 9.84 -29.74
C GLN A 834 -9.15 10.14 -30.81
N LYS A 835 -9.57 11.41 -30.88
CA LYS A 835 -10.43 11.98 -31.93
C LYS A 835 -9.72 13.09 -32.70
#